data_AF-A0A0J7I4J1-F1
#
_entry.id   AF-A0A0J7I4J1-F1
#
_cell.length_a   1.000
_cell.length_b   1.000
_cell.length_c   1.000
_cell.angle_alpha   90.00
_cell.angle_beta   90.00
_cell.angle_gamma   90.00
#
_symmetry.space_group_name_H-M   'P 1'
#
loop_
_entity.id
_entity.type
_entity.pdbx_description
1 polymer ?
#
loop_
_entity_poly.entity_id
_entity_poly.type
_entity_poly.pdbx_seq_one_letter_code
_entity_poly.pdbx_strand_id
1 'polypeptide(L)'
;MNALFLFEAGRISKHWPAYLIALILTSIGIFCGNRFNLTVGDGIYLNSPYTIGFMTGMLSLSILFIAVIYAVQFLFKDHDSKFDLLLFSFPFSGWTYLSGKFLVYFLQTFLSFSFLMTGFLIGQVLRIGSEMQNYFNIGYYLYPMLIFGFINCFFVCSFLFFVSFTAKKKLLVVVSGLLLYVIYMVVLVFSNSPFMTGSLPQSIETQQISSVLDPFGLSPYFFEARTFSVHQKNTLIVPLSGYLLLNRIIYLISSAVFLILTYHLFSFTDHSKQKVKKTLQQPEITTKSGFSYMVAQTDSGWKNTFRSMLSFAKIDLLYLFRGIIIPAVSILLLFFIGMEMYAEIEKGIRLPQKYAGSGLMATTISENFPLFGFLLAAYFINDLYWRSDSSGFSPIENTTFFSESKLTGHFIAISILLFFFTGILITGGIVFQALYDYLHIDWSAYLGVFLFNTFPLMLFSGFILFVNTCIRNKFISLGISVLAVFLLTGPASGKILPYPLFRIFSDFKGTYSDFNGYGPYARTFAERLLFGTGVIAFLWMINRIFRAKKRSRFMVIAGILLLSSGIFAGTFFMKGYIPKNERKAVIEAIRYEKEFKKYENLPQPEISDITTEIRLYPSENAYEIMGKYTLTNFTAQPVNRILINFNPDLKLESAVFLSGSESLRINKNISEIELKQPLQPNENAHLEFKLSYQWYAVNGHQSFNAIIGNGSFMRISRYYPVIGYQKTEEIQDEKLRKENHLGKLEESEKPEAPEVFKKDFINLNMIISTERNQTAIGTGDLVRKWTKSGRSYFKYKAENIPFRFAVSSANYEVKSTSYKGIKVQVFYHKNHFENADHLLENAKVTLDYCTKNFGKYPFKTVNFAEISSFTRGFAATAYPSAIFMPEDMVFHANIHTDKKQDVINELAGHELSHLWWGNNQIDPDDRQGAVMLTETLAMYTEMMLYKKMHGKEKMMQRITMHQQIYDSEKGFSENIPIYKVTGDVTHISYSKGAVAMVKLSDLIGEEKVNKALKSFLQNNQYPKKPSSLDLLNEFYKVCPNEATRKQIDQLFKAI
;
A
#
# COMPACT_ATOMS: atom_id res chain seq x y z
N MET A 1 2.08 12.22 52.93
CA MET A 1 2.69 11.89 51.61
C MET A 1 3.06 10.41 51.60
N ASN A 2 2.83 9.70 50.49
CA ASN A 2 3.16 8.28 50.39
C ASN A 2 4.70 8.08 50.29
N ALA A 3 5.31 7.51 51.32
CA ALA A 3 6.77 7.36 51.40
C ALA A 3 7.34 6.42 50.32
N LEU A 4 6.58 5.40 49.91
CA LEU A 4 6.98 4.48 48.83
C LEU A 4 7.04 5.21 47.48
N PHE A 5 6.07 6.09 47.23
CA PHE A 5 6.07 6.93 46.03
C PHE A 5 7.30 7.84 45.97
N LEU A 6 7.60 8.56 47.06
CA LEU A 6 8.74 9.48 47.12
C LEU A 6 10.08 8.75 46.96
N PHE A 7 10.23 7.58 47.58
CA PHE A 7 11.43 6.77 47.45
C PHE A 7 11.67 6.32 46.01
N GLU A 8 10.65 5.73 45.37
CA GLU A 8 10.79 5.24 44.00
C GLU A 8 10.93 6.39 42.98
N ALA A 9 10.20 7.50 43.14
CA ALA A 9 10.36 8.69 42.30
C ALA A 9 11.77 9.30 42.44
N GLY A 10 12.29 9.41 43.68
CA GLY A 10 13.65 9.89 43.94
C GLY A 10 14.74 8.93 43.46
N ARG A 11 14.45 7.62 43.38
CA ARG A 11 15.35 6.63 42.78
C ARG A 11 15.43 6.81 41.27
N ILE A 12 14.29 6.96 40.59
CA ILE A 12 14.22 7.13 39.13
C ILE A 12 15.00 8.37 38.68
N SER A 13 14.84 9.51 39.37
CA SER A 13 15.54 10.76 39.02
C SER A 13 17.06 10.68 39.19
N LYS A 14 17.58 9.77 40.01
CA LYS A 14 19.03 9.57 40.21
C LYS A 14 19.65 8.56 39.25
N HIS A 15 18.85 7.83 38.49
CA HIS A 15 19.33 6.77 37.60
C HIS A 15 19.54 7.27 36.16
N TRP A 16 20.79 7.19 35.68
CA TRP A 16 21.16 7.61 34.32
C TRP A 16 20.31 7.00 33.18
N PRO A 17 19.81 5.74 33.24
CA PRO A 17 18.99 5.17 32.17
C PRO A 17 17.66 5.92 31.96
N ALA A 18 17.11 6.57 33.00
CA ALA A 18 15.89 7.37 32.86
C ALA A 18 16.10 8.54 31.88
N TYR A 19 17.26 9.21 31.96
CA TYR A 19 17.63 10.28 31.04
C TYR A 19 17.91 9.77 29.62
N LEU A 20 18.53 8.59 29.49
CA LEU A 20 18.72 7.96 28.18
C LEU A 20 17.38 7.62 27.52
N ILE A 21 16.42 7.06 28.27
CA ILE A 21 15.07 6.76 27.77
C ILE A 21 14.36 8.05 27.35
N ALA A 22 14.43 9.11 28.15
CA ALA A 22 13.87 10.40 27.80
C ALA A 22 14.47 10.97 26.51
N LEU A 23 15.80 10.87 26.33
CA LEU A 23 16.49 11.29 25.11
C LEU A 23 16.06 10.47 23.90
N ILE A 24 15.95 9.15 24.03
CA ILE A 24 15.51 8.25 22.95
C ILE A 24 14.07 8.57 22.55
N LEU A 25 13.15 8.67 23.51
CA LEU A 25 11.74 8.97 23.24
C LEU A 25 11.57 10.35 22.61
N THR A 26 12.32 11.36 23.08
CA THR A 26 12.32 12.69 22.46
C THR A 26 12.88 12.64 21.03
N SER A 27 13.95 11.87 20.77
CA SER A 27 14.52 11.71 19.43
C SER A 27 13.58 11.01 18.47
N ILE A 28 12.89 9.96 18.93
CA ILE A 28 11.83 9.29 18.18
C ILE A 28 10.70 10.29 17.89
N GLY A 29 10.30 11.08 18.89
CA GLY A 29 9.31 12.14 18.71
C GLY A 29 9.72 13.15 17.64
N ILE A 30 10.95 13.65 17.69
CA ILE A 30 11.49 14.61 16.69
C ILE A 30 11.44 14.00 15.30
N PHE A 31 11.86 12.74 15.16
CA PHE A 31 11.77 12.02 13.90
C PHE A 31 10.31 11.92 13.42
N CYS A 32 9.38 11.57 14.31
CA CYS A 32 7.97 11.48 13.98
C CYS A 32 7.41 12.82 13.51
N GLY A 33 7.66 13.92 14.23
CA GLY A 33 7.14 15.25 13.87
C GLY A 33 7.75 15.82 12.59
N ASN A 34 9.01 15.48 12.29
CA ASN A 34 9.72 16.02 11.13
C ASN A 34 9.50 15.19 9.85
N ARG A 35 9.49 13.85 9.97
CA ARG A 35 9.59 12.92 8.82
C ARG A 35 8.45 11.92 8.69
N PHE A 36 7.72 11.61 9.76
CA PHE A 36 6.65 10.62 9.74
C PHE A 36 5.31 11.30 9.50
N ASN A 37 4.87 11.33 8.25
CA ASN A 37 3.67 12.06 7.83
C ASN A 37 2.60 11.08 7.39
N LEU A 38 1.44 11.20 8.00
CA LEU A 38 0.20 10.63 7.51
C LEU A 38 -0.68 11.82 7.12
N THR A 39 -0.57 12.24 5.86
CA THR A 39 -1.46 13.25 5.28
C THR A 39 -2.88 12.71 5.34
N VAL A 40 -3.73 13.34 6.14
CA VAL A 40 -5.10 12.85 6.35
C VAL A 40 -6.03 13.26 5.21
N GLY A 41 -5.65 14.25 4.42
CA GLY A 41 -6.39 14.76 3.28
C GLY A 41 -5.69 15.97 2.64
N ASP A 42 -6.05 16.28 1.42
CA ASP A 42 -5.54 17.43 0.67
C ASP A 42 -6.03 18.75 1.28
N GLY A 43 -5.11 19.70 1.41
CA GLY A 43 -5.37 21.00 2.04
C GLY A 43 -5.44 20.99 3.57
N ILE A 44 -5.28 19.84 4.24
CA ILE A 44 -5.18 19.76 5.70
C ILE A 44 -3.72 19.90 6.12
N TYR A 45 -3.39 20.94 6.88
CA TYR A 45 -2.04 21.19 7.35
C TYR A 45 -1.58 20.14 8.37
N LEU A 46 -0.28 19.85 8.40
CA LEU A 46 0.30 18.84 9.29
C LEU A 46 0.32 19.27 10.77
N ASN A 47 0.35 20.58 11.03
CA ASN A 47 0.21 21.19 12.35
C ASN A 47 -1.21 21.71 12.64
N SER A 48 -2.22 21.25 11.88
CA SER A 48 -3.62 21.54 12.19
C SER A 48 -4.06 20.84 13.49
N PRO A 49 -5.06 21.39 14.22
CA PRO A 49 -5.58 20.76 15.43
C PRO A 49 -6.12 19.34 15.17
N TYR A 50 -6.69 19.10 13.97
CA TYR A 50 -7.14 17.78 13.57
C TYR A 50 -5.99 16.79 13.38
N THR A 51 -4.98 17.16 12.58
CA THR A 51 -3.82 16.27 12.34
C THR A 51 -3.05 16.02 13.63
N ILE A 52 -2.84 17.03 14.49
CA ILE A 52 -2.16 16.84 15.78
C ILE A 52 -2.96 15.91 16.68
N GLY A 53 -4.29 16.05 16.75
CA GLY A 53 -5.15 15.16 17.52
C GLY A 53 -5.08 13.72 17.05
N PHE A 54 -5.21 13.51 15.73
CA PHE A 54 -5.04 12.20 15.09
C PHE A 54 -3.66 11.57 15.37
N MET A 55 -2.58 12.32 15.13
CA MET A 55 -1.21 11.85 15.37
C MET A 55 -0.96 11.55 16.85
N THR A 56 -1.49 12.36 17.76
CA THR A 56 -1.39 12.11 19.21
C THR A 56 -2.14 10.85 19.61
N GLY A 57 -3.35 10.65 19.09
CA GLY A 57 -4.12 9.42 19.33
C GLY A 57 -3.39 8.17 18.84
N MET A 58 -2.79 8.21 17.64
CA MET A 58 -1.98 7.10 17.13
C MET A 58 -0.72 6.86 17.94
N LEU A 59 0.04 7.92 18.24
CA LEU A 59 1.24 7.82 19.07
C LEU A 59 0.90 7.31 20.48
N SER A 60 -0.32 7.55 20.99
CA SER A 60 -0.77 7.03 22.28
C SER A 60 -0.80 5.50 22.35
N LEU A 61 -0.82 4.79 21.22
CA LEU A 61 -0.66 3.33 21.20
C LEU A 61 0.71 2.90 21.75
N SER A 62 1.74 3.77 21.66
CA SER A 62 3.05 3.52 22.27
C SER A 62 2.98 3.39 23.80
N ILE A 63 1.97 3.99 24.44
CA ILE A 63 1.72 3.87 25.89
C ILE A 63 1.60 2.40 26.27
N LEU A 64 0.99 1.56 25.45
CA LEU A 64 0.84 0.14 25.71
C LEU A 64 2.20 -0.56 25.86
N PHE A 65 3.12 -0.29 24.93
CA PHE A 65 4.45 -0.88 24.96
C PHE A 65 5.28 -0.35 26.15
N ILE A 66 5.23 0.96 26.40
CA ILE A 66 5.89 1.60 27.54
C ILE A 66 5.38 1.01 28.86
N ALA A 67 4.05 0.91 29.00
CA ALA A 67 3.38 0.41 30.19
C ALA A 67 3.69 -1.07 30.45
N VAL A 68 3.71 -1.92 29.41
CA VAL A 68 4.07 -3.35 29.56
C VAL A 68 5.52 -3.50 30.04
N ILE A 69 6.46 -2.75 29.44
CA ILE A 69 7.88 -2.78 29.83
C ILE A 69 8.03 -2.37 31.30
N TYR A 70 7.43 -1.25 31.71
CA TYR A 70 7.50 -0.80 33.09
C TYR A 70 6.75 -1.72 34.05
N ALA A 71 5.62 -2.31 33.67
CA ALA A 71 4.94 -3.28 34.52
C ALA A 71 5.85 -4.47 34.85
N VAL A 72 6.46 -5.08 33.83
CA VAL A 72 7.36 -6.24 33.99
C VAL A 72 8.61 -5.90 34.80
N GLN A 73 9.18 -4.71 34.62
CA GLN A 73 10.40 -4.31 35.32
C GLN A 73 10.16 -3.79 36.74
N PHE A 74 9.05 -3.09 36.99
CA PHE A 74 8.80 -2.36 38.23
C PHE A 74 7.83 -3.09 39.17
N LEU A 75 6.71 -3.61 38.65
CA LEU A 75 5.69 -4.23 39.49
C LEU A 75 6.12 -5.62 39.99
N PHE A 76 6.94 -6.34 39.23
CA PHE A 76 7.50 -7.63 39.63
C PHE A 76 8.85 -7.53 40.35
N LYS A 77 9.46 -6.35 40.40
CA LYS A 77 10.80 -6.13 40.94
C LYS A 77 10.99 -6.72 42.34
N ASP A 78 10.03 -6.47 43.23
CA ASP A 78 10.14 -6.88 44.63
C ASP A 78 10.08 -8.41 44.76
N HIS A 79 9.22 -9.07 43.97
CA HIS A 79 9.09 -10.53 43.93
C HIS A 79 10.30 -11.19 43.25
N ASP A 80 10.78 -10.63 42.13
CA ASP A 80 11.97 -11.14 41.42
C ASP A 80 13.23 -11.11 42.29
N SER A 81 13.37 -10.06 43.12
CA SER A 81 14.48 -9.89 44.05
C SER A 81 14.26 -10.55 45.41
N LYS A 82 13.08 -11.17 45.63
CA LYS A 82 12.62 -11.69 46.94
C LYS A 82 12.65 -10.65 48.07
N PHE A 83 12.60 -9.36 47.71
CA PHE A 83 12.60 -8.25 48.65
C PHE A 83 11.20 -8.00 49.22
N ASP A 84 10.16 -8.50 48.56
CA ASP A 84 8.78 -8.54 49.03
C ASP A 84 8.63 -9.10 50.45
N LEU A 85 9.40 -10.16 50.80
CA LEU A 85 9.42 -10.73 52.16
C LEU A 85 9.83 -9.73 53.25
N LEU A 86 10.78 -8.85 52.95
CA LEU A 86 11.21 -7.80 53.88
C LEU A 86 10.25 -6.62 53.84
N LEU A 87 9.84 -6.22 52.63
CA LEU A 87 8.98 -5.05 52.42
C LEU A 87 7.61 -5.24 53.08
N PHE A 88 7.02 -6.43 53.01
CA PHE A 88 5.72 -6.74 53.62
C PHE A 88 5.77 -6.91 55.14
N SER A 89 6.95 -6.84 55.78
CA SER A 89 7.08 -6.84 57.24
C SER A 89 6.95 -5.44 57.87
N PHE A 90 6.97 -4.37 57.07
CA PHE A 90 6.81 -3.00 57.54
C PHE A 90 5.34 -2.61 57.80
N PRO A 91 5.06 -1.67 58.72
CA PRO A 91 3.72 -1.29 59.13
C PRO A 91 3.06 -0.29 58.15
N PHE A 92 2.81 -0.70 56.90
CA PHE A 92 2.03 0.10 55.95
C PHE A 92 0.77 -0.63 55.47
N SER A 93 -0.28 0.13 55.16
CA SER A 93 -1.55 -0.44 54.68
C SER A 93 -1.45 -0.92 53.23
N GLY A 94 -2.32 -1.87 52.83
CA GLY A 94 -2.44 -2.31 51.43
C GLY A 94 -2.76 -1.16 50.48
N TRP A 95 -3.58 -0.20 50.93
CA TRP A 95 -3.85 1.03 50.19
C TRP A 95 -2.58 1.85 49.95
N THR A 96 -1.76 2.07 50.98
CA THR A 96 -0.50 2.81 50.87
C THR A 96 0.46 2.13 49.91
N TYR A 97 0.54 0.79 49.93
CA TYR A 97 1.37 0.03 49.01
C TYR A 97 0.91 0.14 47.55
N LEU A 98 -0.36 -0.18 47.30
CA LEU A 98 -0.93 -0.20 45.95
C LEU A 98 -0.97 1.18 45.33
N SER A 99 -1.45 2.19 46.06
CA SER A 99 -1.50 3.58 45.55
C SER A 99 -0.09 4.12 45.26
N GLY A 100 0.91 3.77 46.08
CA GLY A 100 2.29 4.19 45.86
C GLY A 100 2.89 3.58 44.59
N LYS A 101 2.74 2.26 44.42
CA LYS A 101 3.20 1.54 43.22
C LYS A 101 2.48 2.03 41.96
N PHE A 102 1.15 2.17 42.02
CA PHE A 102 0.36 2.61 40.87
C PHE A 102 0.71 4.03 40.45
N LEU A 103 0.81 4.98 41.39
CA LEU A 103 1.13 6.37 41.07
C LEU A 103 2.50 6.53 40.42
N VAL A 104 3.53 5.80 40.88
CA VAL A 104 4.85 5.82 40.23
C VAL A 104 4.78 5.21 38.83
N TYR A 105 4.14 4.06 38.70
CA TYR A 105 3.99 3.35 37.43
C TYR A 105 3.25 4.19 36.37
N PHE A 106 2.13 4.80 36.77
CA PHE A 106 1.36 5.72 35.95
C PHE A 106 2.17 6.97 35.58
N LEU A 107 2.80 7.64 36.56
CA LEU A 107 3.57 8.86 36.32
C LEU A 107 4.75 8.60 35.38
N GLN A 108 5.46 7.49 35.56
CA GLN A 108 6.60 7.13 34.70
C GLN A 108 6.16 6.85 33.27
N THR A 109 5.03 6.16 33.09
CA THR A 109 4.44 5.89 31.77
C THR A 109 3.98 7.19 31.10
N PHE A 110 3.26 8.05 31.83
CA PHE A 110 2.77 9.34 31.32
C PHE A 110 3.93 10.27 30.96
N LEU A 111 4.96 10.43 31.81
CA LEU A 111 6.14 11.24 31.50
C LEU A 111 6.90 10.72 30.27
N SER A 112 7.00 9.41 30.10
CA SER A 112 7.61 8.82 28.91
C SER A 112 6.85 9.20 27.64
N PHE A 113 5.52 9.12 27.66
CA PHE A 113 4.68 9.59 26.56
C PHE A 113 4.79 11.12 26.35
N SER A 114 4.88 11.90 27.43
CA SER A 114 5.11 13.35 27.36
C SER A 114 6.44 13.69 26.67
N PHE A 115 7.52 12.95 26.91
CA PHE A 115 8.78 13.15 26.20
C PHE A 115 8.65 12.84 24.71
N LEU A 116 7.93 11.77 24.35
CA LEU A 116 7.64 11.45 22.96
C LEU A 116 6.86 12.60 22.28
N MET A 117 5.81 13.11 22.93
CA MET A 117 5.00 14.22 22.41
C MET A 117 5.77 15.56 22.37
N THR A 118 6.67 15.80 23.32
CA THR A 118 7.56 16.96 23.30
C THR A 118 8.51 16.88 22.12
N GLY A 119 9.07 15.69 21.85
CA GLY A 119 9.84 15.44 20.64
C GLY A 119 9.03 15.69 19.38
N PHE A 120 7.79 15.19 19.31
CA PHE A 120 6.88 15.39 18.17
C PHE A 120 6.62 16.87 17.89
N LEU A 121 6.34 17.64 18.94
CA LEU A 121 6.20 19.09 18.90
C LEU A 121 7.45 19.76 18.31
N ILE A 122 8.64 19.43 18.84
CA ILE A 122 9.92 19.98 18.34
C ILE A 122 10.11 19.60 16.86
N GLY A 123 9.84 18.34 16.49
CA GLY A 123 9.96 17.85 15.13
C GLY A 123 9.09 18.62 14.14
N GLN A 124 7.84 18.95 14.52
CA GLN A 124 6.95 19.78 13.73
C GLN A 124 7.41 21.24 13.64
N VAL A 125 7.86 21.83 14.74
CA VAL A 125 8.36 23.22 14.74
C VAL A 125 9.61 23.38 13.87
N LEU A 126 10.48 22.38 13.84
CA LEU A 126 11.68 22.37 12.97
C LEU A 126 11.36 22.26 11.48
N ARG A 127 10.11 22.01 11.12
CA ARG A 127 9.70 21.80 9.73
C ARG A 127 9.36 23.10 9.04
N ILE A 128 9.78 23.21 7.79
CA ILE A 128 9.53 24.36 6.92
C ILE A 128 8.93 23.83 5.62
N GLY A 129 7.78 24.35 5.20
CA GLY A 129 7.09 23.96 3.96
C GLY A 129 5.68 24.55 3.88
N SER A 130 5.09 24.56 2.67
CA SER A 130 3.71 25.01 2.42
C SER A 130 2.63 24.14 3.08
N GLU A 131 3.00 22.93 3.49
CA GLU A 131 2.20 21.93 4.20
C GLU A 131 2.06 22.21 5.72
N MET A 132 2.69 23.28 6.22
CA MET A 132 2.59 23.74 7.60
C MET A 132 1.92 25.11 7.66
N GLN A 133 1.07 25.34 8.67
CA GLN A 133 0.58 26.69 9.00
C GLN A 133 1.72 27.54 9.56
N ASN A 134 1.69 28.83 9.24
CA ASN A 134 2.69 29.81 9.70
C ASN A 134 2.59 30.18 11.18
N TYR A 135 1.56 29.70 11.87
CA TYR A 135 1.25 30.04 13.26
C TYR A 135 1.36 28.82 14.17
N PHE A 136 1.80 29.04 15.41
CA PHE A 136 1.97 28.02 16.43
C PHE A 136 0.91 28.16 17.54
N ASN A 137 0.18 27.07 17.81
CA ASN A 137 -0.74 26.97 18.95
C ASN A 137 -0.35 25.80 19.87
N ILE A 138 0.08 26.09 21.09
CA ILE A 138 0.39 25.04 22.08
C ILE A 138 -0.85 24.25 22.53
N GLY A 139 -2.02 24.89 22.51
CA GLY A 139 -3.31 24.27 22.86
C GLY A 139 -3.67 23.09 21.96
N TYR A 140 -3.24 23.11 20.69
CA TYR A 140 -3.45 21.99 19.75
C TYR A 140 -2.73 20.72 20.19
N TYR A 141 -1.68 20.83 21.00
CA TYR A 141 -0.91 19.69 21.51
C TYR A 141 -1.34 19.30 22.92
N LEU A 142 -1.59 20.27 23.80
CA LEU A 142 -1.99 20.02 25.19
C LEU A 142 -3.36 19.33 25.27
N TYR A 143 -4.32 19.72 24.43
CA TYR A 143 -5.67 19.15 24.46
C TYR A 143 -5.68 17.65 24.10
N PRO A 144 -5.11 17.20 22.96
CA PRO A 144 -4.99 15.77 22.66
C PRO A 144 -4.10 15.02 23.65
N MET A 145 -3.08 15.67 24.22
CA MET A 145 -2.23 15.07 25.26
C MET A 145 -3.04 14.73 26.52
N LEU A 146 -4.03 15.53 26.89
CA LEU A 146 -4.95 15.21 27.99
C LEU A 146 -5.93 14.10 27.60
N ILE A 147 -6.59 14.22 26.45
CA ILE A 147 -7.67 13.29 26.05
C ILE A 147 -7.13 11.90 25.71
N PHE A 148 -6.02 11.83 24.97
CA PHE A 148 -5.40 10.56 24.59
C PHE A 148 -4.29 10.20 25.55
N GLY A 149 -3.32 11.08 25.78
CA GLY A 149 -2.16 10.76 26.59
C GLY A 149 -2.51 10.38 28.04
N PHE A 150 -3.22 11.24 28.75
CA PHE A 150 -3.54 11.01 30.16
C PHE A 150 -4.55 9.87 30.35
N ILE A 151 -5.68 9.90 29.64
CA ILE A 151 -6.75 8.90 29.81
C ILE A 151 -6.27 7.51 29.37
N ASN A 152 -5.57 7.40 28.23
CA ASN A 152 -5.08 6.09 27.78
C ASN A 152 -3.97 5.57 28.70
N CYS A 153 -3.08 6.42 29.22
CA CYS A 153 -2.13 6.03 30.28
C CYS A 153 -2.87 5.49 31.50
N PHE A 154 -3.92 6.18 31.96
CA PHE A 154 -4.65 5.80 33.16
C PHE A 154 -5.34 4.45 32.99
N PHE A 155 -5.99 4.23 31.85
CA PHE A 155 -6.65 2.98 31.51
C PHE A 155 -5.68 1.81 31.37
N VAL A 156 -4.67 1.96 30.52
CA VAL A 156 -3.68 0.90 30.25
C VAL A 156 -2.94 0.53 31.54
N CYS A 157 -2.49 1.53 32.32
CA CYS A 157 -1.83 1.26 33.59
C CYS A 157 -2.76 0.55 34.56
N SER A 158 -4.02 0.99 34.70
CA SER A 158 -4.98 0.38 35.63
C SER A 158 -5.26 -1.09 35.29
N PHE A 159 -5.46 -1.38 34.00
CA PHE A 159 -5.69 -2.74 33.52
C PHE A 159 -4.46 -3.65 33.71
N LEU A 160 -3.26 -3.21 33.30
CA LEU A 160 -2.05 -4.00 33.45
C LEU A 160 -1.63 -4.16 34.92
N PHE A 161 -1.90 -3.15 35.75
CA PHE A 161 -1.70 -3.23 37.19
C PHE A 161 -2.61 -4.29 37.82
N PHE A 162 -3.90 -4.29 37.45
CA PHE A 162 -4.84 -5.34 37.85
C PHE A 162 -4.37 -6.74 37.45
N VAL A 163 -3.97 -6.94 36.18
CA VAL A 163 -3.44 -8.23 35.71
C VAL A 163 -2.16 -8.63 36.44
N SER A 164 -1.27 -7.68 36.74
CA SER A 164 0.00 -7.95 37.42
C SER A 164 -0.22 -8.53 38.82
N PHE A 165 -1.12 -7.94 39.61
CA PHE A 165 -1.37 -8.34 40.99
C PHE A 165 -2.32 -9.53 41.13
N THR A 166 -3.22 -9.74 40.18
CA THR A 166 -4.11 -10.92 40.17
C THR A 166 -3.42 -12.16 39.63
N ALA A 167 -2.73 -12.02 38.50
CA ALA A 167 -2.19 -13.16 37.77
C ALA A 167 -0.77 -13.56 38.25
N LYS A 168 -0.03 -12.61 38.84
CA LYS A 168 1.34 -12.77 39.39
C LYS A 168 2.33 -13.45 38.42
N LYS A 169 2.08 -13.34 37.12
CA LYS A 169 2.91 -13.91 36.04
C LYS A 169 3.19 -12.83 35.01
N LYS A 170 4.48 -12.51 34.80
CA LYS A 170 4.95 -11.54 33.80
C LYS A 170 4.37 -11.78 32.41
N LEU A 171 4.30 -13.05 32.01
CA LEU A 171 3.75 -13.42 30.71
C LEU A 171 2.30 -12.98 30.53
N LEU A 172 1.44 -13.15 31.55
CA LEU A 172 0.03 -12.78 31.44
C LEU A 172 -0.14 -11.27 31.29
N VAL A 173 0.76 -10.48 31.88
CA VAL A 173 0.78 -9.02 31.68
C VAL A 173 1.12 -8.66 30.23
N VAL A 174 2.12 -9.34 29.64
CA VAL A 174 2.50 -9.14 28.23
C VAL A 174 1.34 -9.57 27.31
N VAL A 175 0.75 -10.73 27.53
CA VAL A 175 -0.39 -11.25 26.75
C VAL A 175 -1.60 -10.33 26.87
N SER A 176 -1.90 -9.80 28.06
CA SER A 176 -3.02 -8.87 28.27
C SER A 176 -2.80 -7.52 27.59
N GLY A 177 -1.58 -6.97 27.62
CA GLY A 177 -1.26 -5.78 26.82
C GLY A 177 -1.43 -6.06 25.33
N LEU A 178 -0.94 -7.20 24.87
CA LEU A 178 -1.08 -7.60 23.47
C LEU A 178 -2.54 -7.76 23.04
N LEU A 179 -3.38 -8.35 23.91
CA LEU A 179 -4.82 -8.50 23.69
C LEU A 179 -5.52 -7.15 23.56
N LEU A 180 -5.18 -6.16 24.39
CA LEU A 180 -5.74 -4.79 24.26
C LEU A 180 -5.41 -4.17 22.90
N TYR A 181 -4.20 -4.38 22.39
CA TYR A 181 -3.81 -3.91 21.06
C TYR A 181 -4.61 -4.61 19.96
N VAL A 182 -4.81 -5.93 20.07
CA VAL A 182 -5.63 -6.70 19.13
C VAL A 182 -7.09 -6.21 19.12
N ILE A 183 -7.70 -6.02 20.29
CA ILE A 183 -9.07 -5.50 20.41
C ILE A 183 -9.17 -4.12 19.75
N TYR A 184 -8.20 -3.24 20.00
CA TYR A 184 -8.16 -1.94 19.35
C TYR A 184 -8.12 -2.04 17.82
N MET A 185 -7.25 -2.88 17.26
CA MET A 185 -7.13 -3.06 15.80
C MET A 185 -8.46 -3.54 15.19
N VAL A 186 -9.15 -4.48 15.84
CA VAL A 186 -10.47 -4.97 15.38
C VAL A 186 -11.49 -3.84 15.38
N VAL A 187 -11.54 -3.05 16.45
CA VAL A 187 -12.50 -1.95 16.55
C VAL A 187 -12.21 -0.86 15.51
N LEU A 188 -10.94 -0.57 15.22
CA LEU A 188 -10.53 0.44 14.26
C LEU A 188 -10.96 0.13 12.82
N VAL A 189 -11.02 -1.16 12.44
CA VAL A 189 -11.55 -1.60 11.13
C VAL A 189 -12.98 -1.07 10.93
N PHE A 190 -13.74 -0.94 12.01
CA PHE A 190 -15.14 -0.51 11.99
C PHE A 190 -15.33 1.01 12.15
N SER A 191 -14.24 1.79 12.22
CA SER A 191 -14.29 3.22 12.55
C SER A 191 -14.13 4.16 11.35
N ASN A 192 -14.07 3.62 10.13
CA ASN A 192 -13.76 4.38 8.91
C ASN A 192 -12.49 5.24 9.03
N SER A 193 -11.47 4.71 9.72
CA SER A 193 -10.24 5.44 10.01
C SER A 193 -9.42 5.69 8.73
N PRO A 194 -8.87 6.90 8.53
CA PRO A 194 -7.88 7.17 7.48
C PRO A 194 -6.63 6.27 7.56
N PHE A 195 -6.37 5.69 8.74
CA PHE A 195 -5.27 4.76 8.97
C PHE A 195 -5.52 3.36 8.36
N MET A 196 -6.79 2.96 8.21
CA MET A 196 -7.18 1.68 7.61
C MET A 196 -7.41 1.89 6.10
N THR A 197 -6.32 2.16 5.38
CA THR A 197 -6.32 2.38 3.94
C THR A 197 -6.98 1.19 3.21
N GLY A 198 -8.03 1.45 2.44
CA GLY A 198 -8.77 0.41 1.71
C GLY A 198 -9.97 -0.19 2.44
N SER A 199 -10.24 0.19 3.69
CA SER A 199 -11.53 -0.11 4.33
C SER A 199 -12.62 0.75 3.71
N LEU A 200 -13.68 0.12 3.18
CA LEU A 200 -14.83 0.84 2.67
C LEU A 200 -15.60 1.52 3.81
N PRO A 201 -16.34 2.61 3.52
CA PRO A 201 -17.16 3.30 4.51
C PRO A 201 -18.10 2.34 5.22
N GLN A 202 -17.95 2.26 6.53
CA GLN A 202 -18.80 1.42 7.38
C GLN A 202 -20.15 2.09 7.62
N SER A 203 -21.18 1.29 7.91
CA SER A 203 -22.49 1.85 8.29
C SER A 203 -22.35 2.79 9.50
N ILE A 204 -23.26 3.76 9.62
CA ILE A 204 -23.21 4.74 10.71
C ILE A 204 -23.36 4.02 12.05
N GLU A 205 -24.19 2.98 12.12
CA GLU A 205 -24.41 2.15 13.29
C GLU A 205 -23.12 1.41 13.70
N THR A 206 -22.43 0.82 12.72
CA THR A 206 -21.12 0.16 12.95
C THR A 206 -20.09 1.15 13.47
N GLN A 207 -20.05 2.37 12.93
CA GLN A 207 -19.16 3.42 13.40
C GLN A 207 -19.50 3.92 14.81
N GLN A 208 -20.78 3.96 15.19
CA GLN A 208 -21.19 4.31 16.55
C GLN A 208 -20.74 3.25 17.55
N ILE A 209 -20.90 1.97 17.21
CA ILE A 209 -20.44 0.86 18.05
C ILE A 209 -18.91 0.91 18.23
N SER A 210 -18.17 1.09 17.14
CA SER A 210 -16.70 1.20 17.21
C SER A 210 -16.27 2.43 18.02
N SER A 211 -16.99 3.54 17.89
CA SER A 211 -16.76 4.75 18.67
C SER A 211 -16.91 4.54 20.18
N VAL A 212 -17.76 3.61 20.62
CA VAL A 212 -17.90 3.26 22.05
C VAL A 212 -16.86 2.23 22.51
N LEU A 213 -16.56 1.23 21.67
CA LEU A 213 -15.70 0.09 22.03
C LEU A 213 -14.19 0.35 21.88
N ASP A 214 -13.79 1.50 21.32
CA ASP A 214 -12.38 1.83 21.11
C ASP A 214 -11.69 2.26 22.42
N PRO A 215 -10.72 1.47 22.96
CA PRO A 215 -10.05 1.78 24.21
C PRO A 215 -9.05 2.94 24.14
N PHE A 216 -8.65 3.37 22.94
CA PHE A 216 -7.67 4.45 22.73
C PHE A 216 -8.31 5.73 22.20
N GLY A 217 -9.46 5.66 21.55
CA GLY A 217 -10.29 6.82 21.24
C GLY A 217 -10.17 7.47 19.89
N LEU A 218 -9.49 6.82 18.96
CA LEU A 218 -9.37 7.31 17.60
C LEU A 218 -10.70 7.19 16.85
N SER A 219 -11.42 6.09 17.05
CA SER A 219 -12.73 5.81 16.45
C SER A 219 -13.75 6.91 16.74
N PRO A 220 -14.03 7.28 18.02
CA PRO A 220 -14.94 8.38 18.30
C PRO A 220 -14.39 9.74 17.86
N TYR A 221 -13.07 9.93 17.81
CA TYR A 221 -12.46 11.16 17.31
C TYR A 221 -12.74 11.37 15.81
N PHE A 222 -12.61 10.33 15.00
CA PHE A 222 -12.98 10.37 13.58
C PHE A 222 -14.48 10.55 13.39
N PHE A 223 -15.29 9.87 14.20
CA PHE A 223 -16.74 9.95 14.12
C PHE A 223 -17.27 11.37 14.37
N GLU A 224 -16.74 12.08 15.38
CA GLU A 224 -17.11 13.48 15.67
C GLU A 224 -16.58 14.43 14.59
N ALA A 225 -15.38 14.20 14.07
CA ALA A 225 -14.77 15.05 13.04
C ALA A 225 -15.29 14.79 11.60
N ARG A 226 -16.15 13.79 11.39
CA ARG A 226 -16.59 13.36 10.05
C ARG A 226 -17.28 14.46 9.25
N THR A 227 -17.99 15.36 9.92
CA THR A 227 -18.73 16.45 9.27
C THR A 227 -17.89 17.70 9.06
N PHE A 228 -16.63 17.71 9.51
CA PHE A 228 -15.78 18.89 9.44
C PHE A 228 -15.30 19.11 8.00
N SER A 229 -15.42 20.34 7.52
CA SER A 229 -14.74 20.78 6.30
C SER A 229 -13.22 20.83 6.48
N VAL A 230 -12.47 20.89 5.38
CA VAL A 230 -11.00 21.09 5.41
C VAL A 230 -10.63 22.33 6.24
N HIS A 231 -11.37 23.43 6.06
CA HIS A 231 -11.17 24.64 6.85
C HIS A 231 -11.40 24.41 8.35
N GLN A 232 -12.46 23.69 8.72
CA GLN A 232 -12.75 23.38 10.12
C GLN A 232 -11.68 22.45 10.72
N LYS A 233 -11.21 21.43 10.00
CA LYS A 233 -10.10 20.57 10.46
C LYS A 233 -8.80 21.35 10.67
N ASN A 234 -8.59 22.43 9.90
CA ASN A 234 -7.44 23.31 10.00
C ASN A 234 -7.50 24.35 11.13
N THR A 235 -8.69 24.67 11.66
CA THR A 235 -8.89 25.81 12.57
C THR A 235 -9.56 25.45 13.89
N LEU A 236 -10.38 24.40 13.91
CA LEU A 236 -11.16 23.98 15.07
C LEU A 236 -10.61 22.70 15.69
N ILE A 237 -10.49 22.71 17.01
CA ILE A 237 -10.22 21.51 17.80
C ILE A 237 -11.49 20.66 17.81
N VAL A 238 -11.35 19.34 17.59
CA VAL A 238 -12.48 18.39 17.70
C VAL A 238 -13.00 18.41 19.14
N PRO A 239 -14.25 18.83 19.38
CA PRO A 239 -14.78 19.04 20.72
C PRO A 239 -14.94 17.70 21.46
N LEU A 240 -14.75 17.73 22.78
CA LEU A 240 -15.00 16.60 23.66
C LEU A 240 -16.52 16.50 23.92
N SER A 241 -17.25 16.10 22.88
CA SER A 241 -18.71 15.95 22.89
C SER A 241 -19.12 14.58 22.32
N GLY A 242 -20.42 14.30 22.37
CA GLY A 242 -21.01 13.11 21.73
C GLY A 242 -20.33 11.81 22.14
N TYR A 243 -19.93 11.02 21.13
CA TYR A 243 -19.31 9.71 21.34
C TYR A 243 -17.89 9.80 21.90
N LEU A 244 -17.16 10.88 21.62
CA LEU A 244 -15.82 11.07 22.18
C LEU A 244 -15.87 11.24 23.70
N LEU A 245 -16.80 12.08 24.19
CA LEU A 245 -17.02 12.26 25.62
C LEU A 245 -17.52 10.97 26.28
N LEU A 246 -18.54 10.33 25.70
CA LEU A 246 -19.10 9.07 26.21
C LEU A 246 -18.01 8.01 26.37
N ASN A 247 -17.19 7.83 25.33
CA ASN A 247 -16.09 6.88 25.36
C ASN A 247 -15.07 7.25 26.46
N ARG A 248 -14.61 8.51 26.54
CA ARG A 248 -13.66 8.92 27.59
C ARG A 248 -14.18 8.61 28.99
N ILE A 249 -15.47 8.82 29.25
CA ILE A 249 -16.11 8.50 30.54
C ILE A 249 -16.10 6.99 30.80
N ILE A 250 -16.49 6.16 29.82
CA ILE A 250 -16.53 4.70 29.95
C ILE A 250 -15.16 4.14 30.36
N TYR A 251 -14.08 4.58 29.70
CA TYR A 251 -12.75 4.06 30.01
C TYR A 251 -12.17 4.63 31.31
N LEU A 252 -12.53 5.84 31.72
CA LEU A 252 -12.21 6.35 33.07
C LEU A 252 -12.91 5.53 34.16
N ILE A 253 -14.20 5.21 33.99
CA ILE A 253 -14.95 4.36 34.92
C ILE A 253 -14.34 2.96 34.96
N SER A 254 -14.03 2.37 33.80
CA SER A 254 -13.40 1.05 33.71
C SER A 254 -12.03 1.01 34.40
N SER A 255 -11.25 2.08 34.27
CA SER A 255 -9.97 2.24 34.98
C SER A 255 -10.16 2.22 36.50
N ALA A 256 -11.14 2.98 37.01
CA ALA A 256 -11.47 3.00 38.43
C ALA A 256 -11.93 1.63 38.93
N VAL A 257 -12.75 0.91 38.14
CA VAL A 257 -13.18 -0.46 38.44
C VAL A 257 -11.98 -1.41 38.56
N PHE A 258 -11.01 -1.37 37.64
CA PHE A 258 -9.81 -2.20 37.75
C PHE A 258 -8.98 -1.91 39.00
N LEU A 259 -8.86 -0.64 39.40
CA LEU A 259 -8.14 -0.25 40.62
C LEU A 259 -8.88 -0.73 41.88
N ILE A 260 -10.20 -0.59 41.93
CA ILE A 260 -11.05 -1.08 43.03
C ILE A 260 -10.94 -2.61 43.14
N LEU A 261 -11.04 -3.33 42.02
CA LEU A 261 -10.87 -4.78 41.99
C LEU A 261 -9.47 -5.20 42.44
N THR A 262 -8.43 -4.48 42.03
CA THR A 262 -7.06 -4.74 42.49
C THR A 262 -6.95 -4.58 44.00
N TYR A 263 -7.54 -3.53 44.57
CA TYR A 263 -7.55 -3.30 46.01
C TYR A 263 -8.23 -4.44 46.78
N HIS A 264 -9.37 -4.94 46.30
CA HIS A 264 -10.10 -6.02 46.95
C HIS A 264 -9.44 -7.39 46.81
N LEU A 265 -8.76 -7.66 45.68
CA LEU A 265 -8.10 -8.95 45.42
C LEU A 265 -6.68 -9.04 45.99
N PHE A 266 -6.08 -7.90 46.36
CA PHE A 266 -4.72 -7.87 46.87
C PHE A 266 -4.61 -8.41 48.30
N SER A 267 -3.64 -9.30 48.53
CA SER A 267 -3.25 -9.78 49.84
C SER A 267 -1.73 -9.77 50.02
N PHE A 268 -1.26 -9.36 51.20
CA PHE A 268 0.16 -9.45 51.59
C PHE A 268 0.61 -10.89 51.86
N THR A 269 -0.34 -11.75 52.23
CA THR A 269 -0.10 -13.18 52.42
C THR A 269 -0.30 -13.87 51.08
N ASP A 270 0.80 -14.32 50.46
CA ASP A 270 0.71 -15.43 49.54
C ASP A 270 0.28 -16.64 50.37
N HIS A 271 -0.89 -17.21 50.05
CA HIS A 271 -1.31 -18.50 50.59
C HIS A 271 -0.31 -19.58 50.16
N SER A 272 0.75 -19.76 50.94
CA SER A 272 1.28 -21.09 51.23
C SER A 272 0.25 -21.82 52.10
N LYS A 273 -0.90 -22.16 51.49
CA LYS A 273 -1.80 -23.22 51.95
C LYS A 273 -1.25 -24.61 51.61
N GLN A 274 -0.01 -24.72 51.17
CA GLN A 274 0.73 -25.94 51.39
C GLN A 274 1.05 -26.01 52.88
N LYS A 275 0.25 -26.82 53.61
CA LYS A 275 0.75 -27.51 54.80
C LYS A 275 2.09 -28.13 54.38
N VAL A 276 3.18 -27.48 54.75
CA VAL A 276 4.48 -28.12 54.77
C VAL A 276 4.30 -29.25 55.78
N LYS A 277 4.04 -30.46 55.27
CA LYS A 277 4.34 -31.68 56.01
C LYS A 277 5.82 -31.57 56.30
N LYS A 278 6.15 -31.15 57.52
CA LYS A 278 7.49 -31.32 58.09
C LYS A 278 7.68 -32.83 58.21
N THR A 279 8.20 -33.41 57.14
CA THR A 279 8.97 -34.65 57.21
C THR A 279 10.37 -34.25 56.77
N LEU A 280 11.10 -33.62 57.69
CA LEU A 280 12.56 -33.58 57.62
C LEU A 280 13.04 -35.01 57.83
N GLN A 281 13.11 -35.80 56.76
CA GLN A 281 14.07 -36.90 56.74
C GLN A 281 15.44 -36.25 56.52
N GLN A 282 16.29 -36.35 57.53
CA GLN A 282 17.73 -36.17 57.35
C GLN A 282 18.17 -37.17 56.27
N PRO A 283 18.80 -36.72 55.17
CA PRO A 283 19.50 -37.67 54.32
C PRO A 283 20.68 -38.22 55.12
N GLU A 284 20.63 -39.50 55.46
CA GLU A 284 21.85 -40.25 55.76
C GLU A 284 22.74 -40.12 54.53
N ILE A 285 23.86 -39.41 54.70
CA ILE A 285 24.93 -39.37 53.71
C ILE A 285 25.59 -40.75 53.75
N THR A 286 25.02 -41.71 53.02
CA THR A 286 25.78 -42.89 52.60
C THR A 286 26.83 -42.42 51.61
N THR A 287 28.08 -42.37 52.05
CA THR A 287 29.27 -42.25 51.21
C THR A 287 29.35 -43.47 50.27
N LYS A 288 28.63 -43.42 49.16
CA LYS A 288 28.85 -44.36 48.05
C LYS A 288 30.17 -44.02 47.35
N SER A 289 30.92 -45.08 47.08
CA SER A 289 32.31 -45.14 46.63
C SER A 289 32.66 -44.21 45.48
N GLY A 290 33.92 -43.77 45.45
CA GLY A 290 34.51 -43.00 44.37
C GLY A 290 34.17 -43.57 43.00
N PHE A 291 33.52 -42.76 42.17
CA PHE A 291 33.39 -43.03 40.75
C PHE A 291 34.79 -43.02 40.14
N SER A 292 35.23 -44.13 39.55
CA SER A 292 36.39 -44.12 38.68
C SER A 292 36.07 -43.21 37.50
N TYR A 293 36.74 -42.06 37.40
CA TYR A 293 36.61 -41.18 36.24
C TYR A 293 37.18 -41.89 35.02
N MET A 294 36.30 -42.43 34.18
CA MET A 294 36.68 -42.96 32.88
C MET A 294 36.85 -41.76 31.95
N VAL A 295 38.07 -41.56 31.43
CA VAL A 295 38.30 -40.55 30.39
C VAL A 295 37.53 -41.00 29.16
N ALA A 296 36.42 -40.34 28.87
CA ALA A 296 35.64 -40.61 27.67
C ALA A 296 36.55 -40.38 26.45
N GLN A 297 36.70 -41.38 25.58
CA GLN A 297 37.38 -41.19 24.30
C GLN A 297 36.59 -40.17 23.48
N THR A 298 37.15 -38.96 23.34
CA THR A 298 36.53 -37.89 22.56
C THR A 298 36.80 -38.12 21.08
N ASP A 299 35.83 -38.74 20.38
CA ASP A 299 35.84 -38.74 18.92
C ASP A 299 35.47 -37.33 18.41
N SER A 300 36.49 -36.61 17.94
CA SER A 300 36.42 -35.24 17.43
C SER A 300 36.01 -35.16 15.95
N GLY A 301 35.50 -36.25 15.39
CA GLY A 301 35.06 -36.32 14.00
C GLY A 301 33.89 -35.40 13.67
N TRP A 302 33.78 -35.04 12.38
CA TRP A 302 32.71 -34.21 11.82
C TRP A 302 31.29 -34.70 12.15
N LYS A 303 31.11 -36.03 12.26
CA LYS A 303 29.84 -36.66 12.63
C LYS A 303 29.36 -36.22 14.03
N ASN A 304 30.26 -36.10 15.00
CA ASN A 304 29.91 -35.70 16.36
C ASN A 304 29.70 -34.18 16.47
N THR A 305 30.41 -33.37 15.69
CA THR A 305 30.11 -31.94 15.52
C THR A 305 28.69 -31.72 15.00
N PHE A 306 28.29 -32.45 13.95
CA PHE A 306 26.93 -32.36 13.41
C PHE A 306 25.85 -32.82 14.41
N ARG A 307 26.11 -33.93 15.13
CA ARG A 307 25.22 -34.39 16.21
C ARG A 307 25.10 -33.36 17.34
N SER A 308 26.17 -32.66 17.68
CA SER A 308 26.14 -31.56 18.65
C SER A 308 25.29 -30.39 18.18
N MET A 309 25.44 -29.95 16.92
CA MET A 309 24.60 -28.90 16.32
C MET A 309 23.11 -29.25 16.40
N LEU A 310 22.75 -30.50 16.05
CA LEU A 310 21.36 -30.97 16.13
C LEU A 310 20.87 -31.11 17.58
N SER A 311 21.74 -31.47 18.52
CA SER A 311 21.42 -31.52 19.95
C SER A 311 21.07 -30.14 20.49
N PHE A 312 21.90 -29.12 20.21
CA PHE A 312 21.62 -27.73 20.57
C PHE A 312 20.31 -27.24 19.95
N ALA A 313 20.12 -27.50 18.64
CA ALA A 313 18.88 -27.14 17.95
C ALA A 313 17.66 -27.82 18.60
N LYS A 314 17.75 -29.10 18.97
CA LYS A 314 16.68 -29.83 19.65
C LYS A 314 16.35 -29.23 21.02
N ILE A 315 17.36 -28.87 21.81
CA ILE A 315 17.16 -28.22 23.12
C ILE A 315 16.45 -26.87 22.93
N ASP A 316 16.89 -26.07 21.97
CA ASP A 316 16.28 -24.78 21.67
C ASP A 316 14.83 -24.92 21.18
N LEU A 317 14.56 -25.87 20.29
CA LEU A 317 13.21 -26.16 19.83
C LEU A 317 12.31 -26.65 20.97
N LEU A 318 12.80 -27.53 21.86
CA LEU A 318 12.05 -27.95 23.04
C LEU A 318 11.74 -26.77 23.96
N TYR A 319 12.71 -25.86 24.15
CA TYR A 319 12.50 -24.64 24.92
C TYR A 319 11.44 -23.74 24.28
N LEU A 320 11.55 -23.46 22.98
CA LEU A 320 10.61 -22.63 22.24
C LEU A 320 9.19 -23.21 22.25
N PHE A 321 9.02 -24.46 21.80
CA PHE A 321 7.70 -25.07 21.59
C PHE A 321 7.02 -25.57 22.87
N ARG A 322 7.76 -25.83 23.96
CA ARG A 322 7.13 -26.06 25.28
C ARG A 322 6.76 -24.75 25.97
N GLY A 323 7.33 -23.63 25.53
CA GLY A 323 6.99 -22.31 26.01
C GLY A 323 5.63 -21.86 25.47
N ILE A 324 4.83 -21.23 26.33
CA ILE A 324 3.52 -20.66 25.95
C ILE A 324 3.63 -19.39 25.08
N ILE A 325 4.84 -18.85 24.92
CA ILE A 325 5.12 -17.71 24.02
C ILE A 325 4.82 -18.10 22.56
N ILE A 326 5.20 -19.31 22.11
CA ILE A 326 4.99 -19.73 20.71
C ILE A 326 3.49 -19.85 20.37
N PRO A 327 2.65 -20.54 21.16
CA PRO A 327 1.20 -20.52 20.95
C PRO A 327 0.60 -19.10 20.96
N ALA A 328 1.00 -18.25 21.92
CA ALA A 328 0.48 -16.88 22.00
C ALA A 328 0.83 -16.04 20.77
N VAL A 329 2.09 -16.08 20.32
CA VAL A 329 2.55 -15.41 19.10
C VAL A 329 1.86 -15.98 17.88
N SER A 330 1.68 -17.30 17.79
CA SER A 330 1.02 -17.95 16.65
C SER A 330 -0.45 -17.54 16.53
N ILE A 331 -1.18 -17.50 17.65
CA ILE A 331 -2.57 -17.03 17.68
C ILE A 331 -2.66 -15.58 17.21
N LEU A 332 -1.78 -14.70 17.71
CA LEU A 332 -1.79 -13.31 17.27
C LEU A 332 -1.45 -13.16 15.79
N LEU A 333 -0.44 -13.89 15.32
CA LEU A 333 0.00 -13.86 13.93
C LEU A 333 -1.13 -14.32 13.00
N LEU A 334 -1.80 -15.43 13.34
CA LEU A 334 -2.95 -15.96 12.62
C LEU A 334 -4.14 -15.01 12.67
N PHE A 335 -4.38 -14.38 13.82
CA PHE A 335 -5.46 -13.41 13.98
C PHE A 335 -5.22 -12.18 13.10
N PHE A 336 -4.05 -11.56 13.21
CA PHE A 336 -3.70 -10.36 12.45
C PHE A 336 -3.73 -10.62 10.95
N ILE A 337 -3.01 -11.65 10.48
CA ILE A 337 -2.98 -11.97 9.04
C ILE A 337 -4.32 -12.51 8.56
N GLY A 338 -5.09 -13.21 9.40
CA GLY A 338 -6.44 -13.64 9.10
C GLY A 338 -7.41 -12.48 8.92
N MET A 339 -7.29 -11.41 9.71
CA MET A 339 -8.05 -10.18 9.52
C MET A 339 -7.70 -9.49 8.19
N GLU A 340 -6.42 -9.45 7.81
CA GLU A 340 -5.99 -8.92 6.52
C GLU A 340 -6.50 -9.79 5.34
N MET A 341 -6.47 -11.12 5.48
CA MET A 341 -7.07 -12.05 4.51
C MET A 341 -8.57 -11.82 4.35
N TYR A 342 -9.29 -11.68 5.46
CA TYR A 342 -10.72 -11.36 5.46
C TYR A 342 -10.99 -10.03 4.74
N ALA A 343 -10.24 -8.98 5.07
CA ALA A 343 -10.39 -7.66 4.45
C ALA A 343 -10.11 -7.68 2.94
N GLU A 344 -9.08 -8.41 2.51
CA GLU A 344 -8.71 -8.55 1.10
C GLU A 344 -9.71 -9.39 0.29
N ILE A 345 -10.36 -10.38 0.93
CA ILE A 345 -11.43 -11.18 0.30
C ILE A 345 -12.71 -10.36 0.19
N GLU A 346 -13.20 -9.79 1.29
CA GLU A 346 -14.52 -9.17 1.32
C GLU A 346 -14.59 -7.86 0.53
N LYS A 347 -13.52 -7.07 0.50
CA LYS A 347 -13.42 -5.74 -0.15
C LYS A 347 -14.56 -4.74 0.16
N GLY A 348 -15.53 -5.09 1.00
CA GLY A 348 -16.64 -4.31 1.55
C GLY A 348 -17.89 -4.20 0.63
N ILE A 349 -18.56 -3.03 0.62
CA ILE A 349 -19.91 -2.85 0.04
C ILE A 349 -19.91 -2.45 -1.46
N ARG A 350 -18.81 -1.85 -1.94
CA ARG A 350 -18.68 -1.29 -3.31
C ARG A 350 -18.01 -2.26 -4.28
N LEU A 351 -16.96 -2.93 -3.83
CA LEU A 351 -16.21 -3.88 -4.66
C LEU A 351 -16.71 -5.29 -4.37
N PRO A 352 -16.71 -6.19 -5.38
CA PRO A 352 -17.17 -7.54 -5.19
C PRO A 352 -16.15 -8.27 -4.33
N GLN A 353 -16.64 -9.30 -3.65
CA GLN A 353 -15.77 -10.23 -2.97
C GLN A 353 -14.77 -10.85 -3.96
N LYS A 354 -13.50 -10.94 -3.59
CA LYS A 354 -12.49 -11.66 -4.37
C LYS A 354 -12.56 -13.15 -4.07
N TYR A 355 -12.28 -14.00 -5.06
CA TYR A 355 -12.05 -15.41 -4.78
C TYR A 355 -10.84 -15.55 -3.85
N ALA A 356 -10.94 -16.43 -2.86
CA ALA A 356 -9.85 -16.76 -1.94
C ALA A 356 -8.79 -17.63 -2.65
N GLY A 357 -8.17 -17.12 -3.72
CA GLY A 357 -7.16 -17.82 -4.50
C GLY A 357 -5.80 -17.89 -3.80
N SER A 358 -4.98 -18.88 -4.16
CA SER A 358 -3.65 -19.06 -3.57
C SER A 358 -2.74 -17.85 -3.81
N GLY A 359 -2.85 -17.20 -4.98
CA GLY A 359 -2.14 -15.96 -5.31
C GLY A 359 -2.50 -14.81 -4.37
N LEU A 360 -3.80 -14.59 -4.10
CA LEU A 360 -4.28 -13.59 -3.16
C LEU A 360 -3.76 -13.88 -1.75
N MET A 361 -3.95 -15.10 -1.25
CA MET A 361 -3.51 -15.50 0.10
C MET A 361 -1.98 -15.36 0.27
N ALA A 362 -1.20 -15.80 -0.72
CA ALA A 362 0.26 -15.68 -0.70
C ALA A 362 0.74 -14.22 -0.72
N THR A 363 0.05 -13.37 -1.49
CA THR A 363 0.32 -11.92 -1.55
C THR A 363 0.01 -11.25 -0.21
N THR A 364 -1.18 -11.49 0.36
CA THR A 364 -1.58 -10.94 1.67
C THR A 364 -0.61 -11.34 2.78
N ILE A 365 -0.13 -12.60 2.80
CA ILE A 365 0.90 -13.04 3.75
C ILE A 365 2.20 -12.25 3.53
N SER A 366 2.65 -12.13 2.28
CA SER A 366 3.95 -11.50 1.96
C SER A 366 3.96 -9.99 2.19
N GLU A 367 2.81 -9.33 2.13
CA GLU A 367 2.68 -7.90 2.45
C GLU A 367 2.70 -7.65 3.97
N ASN A 368 2.12 -8.54 4.76
CA ASN A 368 1.84 -8.29 6.18
C ASN A 368 2.80 -9.02 7.15
N PHE A 369 3.37 -10.16 6.77
CA PHE A 369 4.25 -10.96 7.64
C PHE A 369 5.67 -10.38 7.87
N PRO A 370 6.38 -9.80 6.89
CA PRO A 370 7.82 -9.50 7.00
C PRO A 370 8.21 -8.71 8.25
N LEU A 371 7.55 -7.59 8.53
CA LEU A 371 7.88 -6.72 9.67
C LEU A 371 7.79 -7.48 11.00
N PHE A 372 6.69 -8.20 11.21
CA PHE A 372 6.51 -9.04 12.41
C PHE A 372 7.51 -10.18 12.44
N GLY A 373 7.77 -10.84 11.30
CA GLY A 373 8.79 -11.87 11.18
C GLY A 373 10.17 -11.37 11.63
N PHE A 374 10.59 -10.17 11.21
CA PHE A 374 11.88 -9.60 11.58
C PHE A 374 11.96 -9.23 13.07
N LEU A 375 10.87 -8.70 13.65
CA LEU A 375 10.80 -8.41 15.09
C LEU A 375 10.82 -9.70 15.93
N LEU A 376 10.08 -10.73 15.51
CA LEU A 376 10.08 -12.04 16.16
C LEU A 376 11.47 -12.69 16.06
N ALA A 377 12.13 -12.62 14.89
CA ALA A 377 13.50 -13.10 14.73
C ALA A 377 14.45 -12.37 15.69
N ALA A 378 14.41 -11.03 15.76
CA ALA A 378 15.24 -10.25 16.67
C ALA A 378 15.03 -10.64 18.14
N TYR A 379 13.78 -10.83 18.56
CA TYR A 379 13.42 -11.25 19.92
C TYR A 379 13.89 -12.67 20.23
N PHE A 380 13.45 -13.68 19.46
CA PHE A 380 13.75 -15.08 19.76
C PHE A 380 15.23 -15.40 19.65
N ILE A 381 15.96 -14.79 18.72
CA ILE A 381 17.41 -14.98 18.60
C ILE A 381 18.13 -14.42 19.82
N ASN A 382 17.76 -13.21 20.25
CA ASN A 382 18.36 -12.62 21.45
C ASN A 382 18.03 -13.46 22.70
N ASP A 383 16.79 -13.94 22.83
CA ASP A 383 16.39 -14.78 23.95
C ASP A 383 17.16 -16.11 23.97
N LEU A 384 17.23 -16.82 22.82
CA LEU A 384 17.98 -18.07 22.70
C LEU A 384 19.48 -17.90 22.99
N TYR A 385 20.09 -16.87 22.42
CA TYR A 385 21.53 -16.61 22.56
C TYR A 385 21.91 -16.34 24.03
N TRP A 386 21.17 -15.46 24.71
CA TRP A 386 21.45 -15.03 26.08
C TRP A 386 20.83 -15.93 27.16
N ARG A 387 20.16 -17.02 26.77
CA ARG A 387 19.44 -17.91 27.71
C ARG A 387 20.36 -18.44 28.79
N SER A 388 21.49 -19.05 28.41
CA SER A 388 22.39 -19.71 29.36
C SER A 388 23.14 -18.72 30.23
N ASP A 389 23.43 -17.51 29.74
CA ASP A 389 23.97 -16.43 30.57
C ASP A 389 22.95 -15.95 31.59
N SER A 390 21.69 -15.76 31.17
CA SER A 390 20.60 -15.31 32.04
C SER A 390 20.27 -16.33 33.13
N SER A 391 20.48 -17.62 32.87
CA SER A 391 20.27 -18.71 33.84
C SER A 391 21.53 -19.12 34.63
N GLY A 392 22.67 -18.45 34.42
CA GLY A 392 23.95 -18.79 35.06
C GLY A 392 24.57 -20.13 34.61
N PHE A 393 24.08 -20.73 33.53
CA PHE A 393 24.54 -22.03 33.02
C PHE A 393 25.69 -21.92 32.00
N SER A 394 25.92 -20.72 31.46
CA SER A 394 26.94 -20.43 30.45
C SER A 394 28.35 -20.95 30.77
N PRO A 395 28.89 -20.87 32.01
CA PRO A 395 30.21 -21.44 32.32
C PRO A 395 30.31 -22.96 32.12
N ILE A 396 29.22 -23.69 32.40
CA ILE A 396 29.14 -25.14 32.21
C ILE A 396 29.01 -25.46 30.72
N GLU A 397 28.15 -24.73 30.02
CA GLU A 397 27.93 -24.92 28.58
C GLU A 397 29.19 -24.63 27.76
N ASN A 398 29.90 -23.54 28.07
CA ASN A 398 31.07 -23.08 27.32
C ASN A 398 32.32 -23.94 27.52
N THR A 399 32.38 -24.75 28.58
CA THR A 399 33.49 -25.68 28.85
C THR A 399 33.35 -27.02 28.11
N THR A 400 32.21 -27.27 27.44
CA THR A 400 32.02 -28.46 26.61
C THR A 400 32.82 -28.41 25.31
N PHE A 401 33.33 -29.56 24.83
CA PHE A 401 34.20 -29.65 23.65
C PHE A 401 33.54 -29.08 22.37
N PHE A 402 32.23 -29.27 22.21
CA PHE A 402 31.48 -28.81 21.04
C PHE A 402 30.68 -27.53 21.29
N SER A 403 31.04 -26.71 22.29
CA SER A 403 30.34 -25.45 22.62
C SER A 403 30.23 -24.49 21.42
N GLU A 404 31.22 -24.49 20.52
CA GLU A 404 31.20 -23.74 19.26
C GLU A 404 30.05 -24.11 18.29
N SER A 405 29.49 -25.31 18.43
CA SER A 405 28.34 -25.77 17.63
C SER A 405 27.02 -25.12 18.04
N LYS A 406 26.98 -24.49 19.22
CA LYS A 406 25.81 -23.81 19.79
C LYS A 406 25.22 -22.77 18.83
N LEU A 407 26.05 -21.93 18.21
CA LEU A 407 25.61 -20.88 17.29
C LEU A 407 24.89 -21.45 16.06
N THR A 408 25.42 -22.53 15.50
CA THR A 408 24.77 -23.24 14.38
C THR A 408 23.48 -23.91 14.85
N GLY A 409 23.45 -24.46 16.06
CA GLY A 409 22.24 -24.96 16.71
C GLY A 409 21.14 -23.90 16.81
N HIS A 410 21.47 -22.69 17.32
CA HIS A 410 20.57 -21.55 17.37
C HIS A 410 20.06 -21.16 15.99
N PHE A 411 20.94 -21.11 14.98
CA PHE A 411 20.58 -20.80 13.60
C PHE A 411 19.62 -21.85 13.00
N ILE A 412 19.84 -23.14 13.25
CA ILE A 412 18.94 -24.20 12.80
C ILE A 412 17.58 -24.09 13.50
N ALA A 413 17.58 -23.88 14.82
CA ALA A 413 16.35 -23.76 15.61
C ALA A 413 15.49 -22.57 15.17
N ILE A 414 16.08 -21.38 15.01
CA ILE A 414 15.34 -20.21 14.53
C ILE A 414 14.86 -20.41 13.09
N SER A 415 15.66 -21.06 12.23
CA SER A 415 15.25 -21.35 10.86
C SER A 415 13.99 -22.23 10.84
N ILE A 416 13.97 -23.31 11.63
CA ILE A 416 12.79 -24.19 11.78
C ILE A 416 11.59 -23.42 12.33
N LEU A 417 11.80 -22.51 13.29
CA LEU A 417 10.72 -21.65 13.81
C LEU A 417 10.13 -20.74 12.73
N LEU A 418 10.96 -20.16 11.86
CA LEU A 418 10.51 -19.31 10.75
C LEU A 418 9.74 -20.11 9.69
N PHE A 419 10.18 -21.34 9.38
CA PHE A 419 9.42 -22.28 8.55
C PHE A 419 8.07 -22.63 9.19
N PHE A 420 8.02 -22.83 10.51
CA PHE A 420 6.78 -23.07 11.24
C PHE A 420 5.82 -21.87 11.12
N PHE A 421 6.28 -20.64 11.39
CA PHE A 421 5.44 -19.44 11.25
C PHE A 421 4.91 -19.27 9.83
N THR A 422 5.76 -19.48 8.82
CA THR A 422 5.32 -19.40 7.42
C THR A 422 4.30 -20.50 7.10
N GLY A 423 4.53 -21.73 7.60
CA GLY A 423 3.64 -22.86 7.39
C GLY A 423 2.26 -22.70 8.02
N ILE A 424 2.16 -22.15 9.24
CA ILE A 424 0.85 -21.89 9.86
C ILE A 424 0.09 -20.80 9.10
N LEU A 425 0.77 -19.80 8.53
CA LEU A 425 0.13 -18.75 7.74
C LEU A 425 -0.39 -19.27 6.40
N ILE A 426 0.40 -20.10 5.71
CA ILE A 426 -0.05 -20.80 4.49
C ILE A 426 -1.25 -21.69 4.82
N THR A 427 -1.20 -22.42 5.92
CA THR A 427 -2.33 -23.24 6.39
C THR A 427 -3.56 -22.37 6.66
N GLY A 428 -3.38 -21.21 7.29
CA GLY A 428 -4.43 -20.20 7.46
C GLY A 428 -5.04 -19.78 6.12
N GLY A 429 -4.19 -19.47 5.12
CA GLY A 429 -4.63 -19.19 3.76
C GLY A 429 -5.49 -20.31 3.17
N ILE A 430 -5.04 -21.57 3.24
CA ILE A 430 -5.79 -22.75 2.77
C ILE A 430 -7.13 -22.91 3.51
N VAL A 431 -7.15 -22.63 4.82
CA VAL A 431 -8.40 -22.62 5.61
C VAL A 431 -9.35 -21.55 5.10
N PHE A 432 -8.87 -20.34 4.79
CA PHE A 432 -9.70 -19.31 4.14
C PHE A 432 -10.22 -19.77 2.77
N GLN A 433 -9.38 -20.41 1.95
CA GLN A 433 -9.82 -21.00 0.67
C GLN A 433 -10.97 -22.00 0.87
N ALA A 434 -10.89 -22.83 1.92
CA ALA A 434 -11.92 -23.80 2.26
C ALA A 434 -13.20 -23.13 2.82
N LEU A 435 -13.05 -22.13 3.70
CA LEU A 435 -14.17 -21.40 4.32
C LEU A 435 -14.99 -20.60 3.30
N TYR A 436 -14.35 -20.17 2.21
CA TYR A 436 -14.96 -19.41 1.12
C TYR A 436 -15.27 -20.26 -0.13
N ASP A 437 -15.32 -21.59 0.02
CA ASP A 437 -15.68 -22.56 -1.03
C ASP A 437 -14.85 -22.45 -2.33
N TYR A 438 -13.60 -21.99 -2.24
CA TYR A 438 -12.68 -21.83 -3.37
C TYR A 438 -11.36 -22.59 -3.14
N LEU A 439 -11.45 -23.92 -2.98
CA LEU A 439 -10.30 -24.78 -2.69
C LEU A 439 -9.44 -25.10 -3.92
N HIS A 440 -8.85 -24.07 -4.54
CA HIS A 440 -7.84 -24.21 -5.59
C HIS A 440 -6.46 -23.88 -5.04
N ILE A 441 -5.60 -24.90 -4.91
CA ILE A 441 -4.26 -24.77 -4.32
C ILE A 441 -3.20 -24.68 -5.42
N ASP A 442 -2.63 -23.48 -5.60
CA ASP A 442 -1.46 -23.25 -6.42
C ASP A 442 -0.19 -23.21 -5.54
N TRP A 443 0.57 -24.29 -5.57
CA TRP A 443 1.81 -24.40 -4.81
C TRP A 443 2.89 -23.42 -5.26
N SER A 444 2.86 -22.95 -6.51
CA SER A 444 3.88 -22.00 -6.98
C SER A 444 3.71 -20.63 -6.33
N ALA A 445 2.48 -20.22 -6.03
CA ALA A 445 2.19 -19.04 -5.20
C ALA A 445 2.73 -19.23 -3.76
N TYR A 446 2.39 -20.33 -3.10
CA TYR A 446 2.82 -20.57 -1.72
C TYR A 446 4.33 -20.80 -1.55
N LEU A 447 5.01 -21.41 -2.53
CA LEU A 447 6.48 -21.52 -2.52
C LEU A 447 7.16 -20.15 -2.61
N GLY A 448 6.52 -19.17 -3.27
CA GLY A 448 6.97 -17.78 -3.26
C GLY A 448 6.98 -17.16 -1.86
N VAL A 449 6.03 -17.52 -0.99
CA VAL A 449 6.00 -17.02 0.39
C VAL A 449 7.27 -17.41 1.15
N PHE A 450 7.79 -18.63 0.95
CA PHE A 450 9.07 -19.03 1.54
C PHE A 450 10.25 -18.24 0.95
N LEU A 451 10.25 -18.06 -0.37
CA LEU A 451 11.30 -17.34 -1.08
C LEU A 451 11.39 -15.87 -0.62
N PHE A 452 10.26 -15.19 -0.56
CA PHE A 452 10.19 -13.75 -0.32
C PHE A 452 10.16 -13.35 1.16
N ASN A 453 9.84 -14.28 2.06
CA ASN A 453 9.73 -13.98 3.49
C ASN A 453 10.70 -14.81 4.33
N THR A 454 10.60 -16.14 4.29
CA THR A 454 11.37 -17.04 5.18
C THR A 454 12.87 -16.93 4.95
N PHE A 455 13.35 -16.93 3.70
CA PHE A 455 14.78 -16.85 3.42
C PHE A 455 15.42 -15.50 3.78
N PRO A 456 14.83 -14.33 3.50
CA PRO A 456 15.30 -13.06 4.06
C PRO A 456 15.36 -13.07 5.59
N LEU A 457 14.35 -13.63 6.25
CA LEU A 457 14.31 -13.75 7.72
C LEU A 457 15.44 -14.65 8.24
N MET A 458 15.77 -15.73 7.55
CA MET A 458 16.92 -16.58 7.86
C MET A 458 18.25 -15.83 7.69
N LEU A 459 18.43 -15.08 6.59
CA LEU A 459 19.63 -14.26 6.40
C LEU A 459 19.78 -13.21 7.49
N PHE A 460 18.70 -12.52 7.83
CA PHE A 460 18.67 -11.57 8.93
C PHE A 460 18.95 -12.24 10.27
N SER A 461 18.47 -13.46 10.48
CA SER A 461 18.77 -14.24 11.68
C SER A 461 20.27 -14.51 11.83
N GLY A 462 20.95 -14.83 10.72
CA GLY A 462 22.41 -14.96 10.68
C GLY A 462 23.15 -13.66 11.03
N PHE A 463 22.60 -12.50 10.61
CA PHE A 463 23.12 -11.18 10.95
C PHE A 463 22.90 -10.84 12.44
N ILE A 464 21.70 -11.08 12.98
CA ILE A 464 21.40 -10.81 14.39
C ILE A 464 22.20 -11.71 15.33
N LEU A 465 22.42 -12.98 14.99
CA LEU A 465 23.34 -13.83 15.73
C LEU A 465 24.75 -13.24 15.76
N PHE A 466 25.24 -12.72 14.61
CA PHE A 466 26.53 -12.02 14.57
C PHE A 466 26.54 -10.79 15.50
N VAL A 467 25.48 -9.97 15.50
CA VAL A 467 25.33 -8.82 16.40
C VAL A 467 25.39 -9.25 17.88
N ASN A 468 24.71 -10.33 18.25
CA ASN A 468 24.72 -10.88 19.61
C ASN A 468 26.09 -11.43 20.01
N THR A 469 26.86 -12.01 19.09
CA THR A 469 28.24 -12.40 19.38
C THR A 469 29.18 -11.22 19.61
N CYS A 470 28.95 -10.09 18.91
CA CYS A 470 29.81 -8.91 18.96
C CYS A 470 29.62 -8.07 20.23
N ILE A 471 28.41 -8.03 20.78
CA ILE A 471 28.03 -7.14 21.88
C ILE A 471 27.95 -7.92 23.19
N ARG A 472 28.54 -7.38 24.26
CA ARG A 472 28.63 -8.05 25.58
C ARG A 472 27.39 -7.88 26.48
N ASN A 473 26.44 -7.05 26.09
CA ASN A 473 25.25 -6.75 26.89
C ASN A 473 23.96 -7.15 26.14
N LYS A 474 23.14 -7.98 26.79
CA LYS A 474 21.85 -8.48 26.26
C LYS A 474 20.94 -7.37 25.72
N PHE A 475 20.72 -6.33 26.52
CA PHE A 475 19.78 -5.26 26.19
C PHE A 475 20.30 -4.35 25.08
N ILE A 476 21.61 -4.05 25.07
CA ILE A 476 22.22 -3.27 23.98
C ILE A 476 22.15 -4.06 22.67
N SER A 477 22.42 -5.36 22.72
CA SER A 477 22.33 -6.23 21.54
C SER A 477 20.90 -6.32 21.00
N LEU A 478 19.91 -6.47 21.89
CA LEU A 478 18.50 -6.45 21.51
C LEU A 478 18.10 -5.10 20.90
N GLY A 479 18.51 -3.98 21.50
CA GLY A 479 18.24 -2.64 21.00
C GLY A 479 18.82 -2.39 19.59
N ILE A 480 20.07 -2.81 19.36
CA ILE A 480 20.70 -2.74 18.02
C ILE A 480 19.98 -3.67 17.03
N SER A 481 19.54 -4.84 17.47
CA SER A 481 18.81 -5.78 16.62
C SER A 481 17.46 -5.20 16.17
N VAL A 482 16.71 -4.59 17.09
CA VAL A 482 15.45 -3.90 16.79
C VAL A 482 15.68 -2.69 15.88
N LEU A 483 16.72 -1.89 16.14
CA LEU A 483 17.09 -0.78 15.26
C LEU A 483 17.43 -1.25 13.84
N ALA A 484 18.15 -2.38 13.72
CA ALA A 484 18.47 -2.98 12.44
C ALA A 484 17.23 -3.43 11.65
N VAL A 485 16.17 -3.89 12.33
CA VAL A 485 14.88 -4.17 11.66
C VAL A 485 14.38 -2.93 10.94
N PHE A 486 14.22 -1.80 11.64
CA PHE A 486 13.66 -0.58 11.04
C PHE A 486 14.57 0.07 9.99
N LEU A 487 15.89 0.01 10.16
CA LEU A 487 16.85 0.63 9.24
C LEU A 487 17.13 -0.20 7.98
N LEU A 488 17.17 -1.54 8.10
CA LEU A 488 17.67 -2.41 7.02
C LEU A 488 16.57 -3.16 6.26
N THR A 489 15.37 -3.32 6.83
CA THR A 489 14.29 -4.12 6.22
C THR A 489 13.22 -3.25 5.56
N GLY A 490 12.85 -2.12 6.18
CA GLY A 490 11.76 -1.24 5.75
C GLY A 490 12.15 -0.13 4.75
N PRO A 491 11.26 0.87 4.53
CA PRO A 491 11.47 1.95 3.55
C PRO A 491 12.73 2.79 3.77
N ALA A 492 13.21 2.88 5.02
CA ALA A 492 14.46 3.56 5.37
C ALA A 492 15.67 2.94 4.67
N SER A 493 15.65 1.61 4.41
CA SER A 493 16.75 0.90 3.76
C SER A 493 17.02 1.45 2.37
N GLY A 494 16.00 1.86 1.61
CA GLY A 494 16.14 2.46 0.28
C GLY A 494 16.86 3.81 0.29
N LYS A 495 16.77 4.56 1.39
CA LYS A 495 17.48 5.85 1.56
C LYS A 495 18.92 5.66 2.03
N ILE A 496 19.18 4.63 2.84
CA ILE A 496 20.51 4.33 3.39
C ILE A 496 21.35 3.54 2.39
N LEU A 497 20.74 2.57 1.71
CA LEU A 497 21.34 1.68 0.73
C LEU A 497 20.64 1.90 -0.63
N PRO A 498 21.09 2.90 -1.41
CA PRO A 498 20.42 3.28 -2.66
C PRO A 498 20.47 2.17 -3.72
N TYR A 499 21.50 1.32 -3.68
CA TYR A 499 21.64 0.21 -4.62
C TYR A 499 20.78 -1.00 -4.20
N PRO A 500 19.88 -1.50 -5.08
CA PRO A 500 19.00 -2.62 -4.76
C PRO A 500 19.71 -3.90 -4.31
N LEU A 501 20.94 -4.15 -4.76
CA LEU A 501 21.71 -5.35 -4.44
C LEU A 501 22.03 -5.47 -2.94
N PHE A 502 22.37 -4.36 -2.27
CA PHE A 502 22.74 -4.38 -0.85
C PHE A 502 21.53 -4.46 0.09
N ARG A 503 20.32 -4.31 -0.44
CA ARG A 503 19.06 -4.43 0.32
C ARG A 503 18.67 -5.91 0.49
N ILE A 504 19.58 -6.69 1.05
CA ILE A 504 19.47 -8.17 1.16
C ILE A 504 18.40 -8.64 2.15
N PHE A 505 17.92 -7.75 3.04
CA PHE A 505 16.84 -8.03 4.00
C PHE A 505 15.51 -7.37 3.61
N SER A 506 15.44 -6.68 2.47
CA SER A 506 14.20 -6.03 2.05
C SER A 506 13.20 -7.04 1.48
N ASP A 507 11.93 -6.82 1.79
CA ASP A 507 10.79 -7.59 1.34
C ASP A 507 10.56 -7.51 -0.18
N PHE A 508 9.66 -8.38 -0.68
CA PHE A 508 9.11 -8.30 -2.02
C PHE A 508 7.70 -7.73 -1.95
N LYS A 509 7.43 -6.65 -2.70
CA LYS A 509 6.15 -5.93 -2.70
C LYS A 509 5.32 -6.14 -3.97
N GLY A 510 5.67 -7.17 -4.75
CA GLY A 510 4.92 -7.52 -5.96
C GLY A 510 3.77 -8.47 -5.64
N THR A 511 2.79 -8.49 -6.53
CA THR A 511 1.65 -9.41 -6.47
C THR A 511 1.96 -10.71 -7.20
N TYR A 512 1.25 -11.77 -6.86
CA TYR A 512 1.17 -12.98 -7.68
C TYR A 512 0.08 -12.79 -8.74
N SER A 513 0.38 -13.05 -10.01
CA SER A 513 -0.61 -13.02 -11.10
C SER A 513 -0.97 -14.41 -11.56
N ASP A 514 -2.25 -14.70 -11.81
CA ASP A 514 -2.67 -15.99 -12.34
C ASP A 514 -2.25 -16.17 -13.81
N PHE A 515 -2.01 -15.07 -14.54
CA PHE A 515 -1.39 -15.12 -15.87
C PHE A 515 0.09 -15.50 -15.86
N ASN A 516 0.89 -14.92 -14.96
CA ASN A 516 2.36 -14.89 -15.07
C ASN A 516 3.12 -15.32 -13.80
N GLY A 517 2.41 -15.73 -12.75
CA GLY A 517 2.94 -15.96 -11.42
C GLY A 517 3.70 -14.75 -10.88
N TYR A 518 4.87 -14.98 -10.27
CA TYR A 518 5.79 -13.91 -9.88
C TYR A 518 6.66 -13.36 -11.04
N GLY A 519 6.54 -13.95 -12.24
CA GLY A 519 7.33 -13.56 -13.41
C GLY A 519 8.85 -13.57 -13.16
N PRO A 520 9.61 -12.60 -13.71
CA PRO A 520 11.07 -12.57 -13.56
C PRO A 520 11.53 -12.25 -12.12
N TYR A 521 10.64 -11.77 -11.25
CA TYR A 521 11.01 -11.34 -9.90
C TYR A 521 11.47 -12.46 -8.99
N ALA A 522 10.89 -13.66 -9.08
CA ALA A 522 11.29 -14.78 -8.24
C ALA A 522 12.77 -15.14 -8.44
N ARG A 523 13.20 -15.24 -9.70
CA ARG A 523 14.60 -15.52 -10.03
C ARG A 523 15.54 -14.41 -9.55
N THR A 524 15.23 -13.15 -9.88
CA THR A 524 16.07 -12.00 -9.49
C THR A 524 16.14 -11.87 -7.97
N PHE A 525 15.06 -12.14 -7.24
CA PHE A 525 15.08 -12.15 -5.78
C PHE A 525 15.99 -13.25 -5.21
N ALA A 526 15.94 -14.46 -5.77
CA ALA A 526 16.84 -15.55 -5.39
C ALA A 526 18.32 -15.20 -5.64
N GLU A 527 18.64 -14.55 -6.77
CA GLU A 527 19.99 -14.05 -7.06
C GLU A 527 20.47 -13.06 -5.99
N ARG A 528 19.60 -12.14 -5.53
CA ARG A 528 19.90 -11.22 -4.41
C ARG A 528 20.10 -11.95 -3.08
N LEU A 529 19.31 -12.99 -2.79
CA LEU A 529 19.47 -13.80 -1.58
C LEU A 529 20.79 -14.56 -1.55
N LEU A 530 21.22 -15.09 -2.70
CA LEU A 530 22.52 -15.75 -2.83
C LEU A 530 23.67 -14.76 -2.59
N PHE A 531 23.56 -13.54 -3.13
CA PHE A 531 24.49 -12.45 -2.79
C PHE A 531 24.52 -12.18 -1.28
N GLY A 532 23.35 -12.02 -0.65
CA GLY A 532 23.23 -11.82 0.79
C GLY A 532 23.84 -12.97 1.62
N THR A 533 23.64 -14.21 1.18
CA THR A 533 24.24 -15.40 1.81
C THR A 533 25.77 -15.32 1.79
N GLY A 534 26.35 -14.94 0.65
CA GLY A 534 27.79 -14.72 0.51
C GLY A 534 28.32 -13.62 1.43
N VAL A 535 27.60 -12.50 1.55
CA VAL A 535 27.96 -11.39 2.45
C VAL A 535 27.91 -11.83 3.92
N ILE A 536 26.85 -12.52 4.35
CA ILE A 536 26.75 -13.01 5.73
C ILE A 536 27.84 -14.05 6.03
N ALA A 537 28.09 -14.99 5.11
CA ALA A 537 29.17 -15.97 5.25
C ALA A 537 30.54 -15.29 5.38
N PHE A 538 30.78 -14.23 4.61
CA PHE A 538 32.00 -13.43 4.69
C PHE A 538 32.15 -12.70 6.04
N LEU A 539 31.08 -12.08 6.55
CA LEU A 539 31.09 -11.45 7.87
C LEU A 539 31.44 -12.46 8.99
N TRP A 540 30.86 -13.65 8.93
CA TRP A 540 31.15 -14.73 9.88
C TRP A 540 32.58 -15.28 9.73
N MET A 541 33.09 -15.39 8.50
CA MET A 541 34.48 -15.76 8.24
C MET A 541 35.44 -14.75 8.88
N ILE A 542 35.22 -13.45 8.65
CA ILE A 542 36.01 -12.37 9.26
C ILE A 542 35.97 -12.44 10.78
N ASN A 543 34.77 -12.57 11.37
CA ASN A 543 34.59 -12.66 12.82
C ASN A 543 35.46 -13.78 13.42
N ARG A 544 35.40 -14.98 12.83
CA ARG A 544 36.18 -16.13 13.27
C ARG A 544 37.68 -15.90 13.12
N ILE A 545 38.15 -15.25 12.05
CA ILE A 545 39.58 -14.93 11.86
C ILE A 545 40.11 -14.04 13.00
N PHE A 546 39.32 -13.07 13.46
CA PHE A 546 39.72 -12.18 14.54
C PHE A 546 39.61 -12.80 15.94
N ARG A 547 38.66 -13.73 16.15
CA ARG A 547 38.41 -14.34 17.47
C ARG A 547 39.12 -15.66 17.73
N ALA A 548 39.40 -16.47 16.71
CA ALA A 548 39.96 -17.80 16.88
C ALA A 548 41.50 -17.79 16.96
N LYS A 549 42.07 -18.53 17.92
CA LYS A 549 43.54 -18.71 18.05
C LYS A 549 44.17 -19.55 16.92
N LYS A 550 43.38 -20.40 16.24
CA LYS A 550 43.82 -21.21 15.08
C LYS A 550 42.94 -20.92 13.86
N ARG A 551 43.57 -20.61 12.72
CA ARG A 551 42.88 -20.35 11.45
C ARG A 551 42.58 -21.66 10.72
N SER A 552 41.30 -21.99 10.56
CA SER A 552 40.88 -23.12 9.72
C SER A 552 40.93 -22.75 8.24
N ARG A 553 41.87 -23.33 7.49
CA ARG A 553 42.00 -23.09 6.03
C ARG A 553 40.73 -23.44 5.27
N PHE A 554 40.05 -24.52 5.67
CA PHE A 554 38.80 -24.98 5.05
C PHE A 554 37.69 -23.93 5.17
N MET A 555 37.49 -23.34 6.34
CA MET A 555 36.45 -22.33 6.56
C MET A 555 36.71 -21.04 5.76
N VAL A 556 37.98 -20.66 5.61
CA VAL A 556 38.36 -19.51 4.78
C VAL A 556 38.08 -19.78 3.30
N ILE A 557 38.46 -20.96 2.80
CA ILE A 557 38.17 -21.38 1.42
C ILE A 557 36.65 -21.42 1.18
N ALA A 558 35.88 -22.02 2.09
CA ALA A 558 34.42 -22.09 1.99
C ALA A 558 33.78 -20.69 2.02
N GLY A 559 34.25 -19.79 2.89
CA GLY A 559 33.77 -18.41 2.95
C GLY A 559 34.07 -17.62 1.67
N ILE A 560 35.26 -17.79 1.09
CA ILE A 560 35.65 -17.17 -0.19
C ILE A 560 34.82 -17.72 -1.36
N LEU A 561 34.58 -19.04 -1.40
CA LEU A 561 33.75 -19.68 -2.43
C LEU A 561 32.28 -19.21 -2.35
N LEU A 562 31.73 -19.07 -1.15
CA LEU A 562 30.38 -18.53 -0.97
C LEU A 562 30.29 -17.06 -1.33
N LEU A 563 31.32 -16.27 -1.02
CA LEU A 563 31.39 -14.87 -1.42
C LEU A 563 31.52 -14.72 -2.95
N SER A 564 32.37 -15.52 -3.61
CA SER A 564 32.53 -15.44 -5.07
C SER A 564 31.25 -15.86 -5.80
N SER A 565 30.59 -16.92 -5.32
CA SER A 565 29.25 -17.32 -5.80
C SER A 565 28.22 -16.21 -5.57
N GLY A 566 28.24 -15.58 -4.39
CA GLY A 566 27.36 -14.46 -4.07
C GLY A 566 27.59 -13.25 -4.98
N ILE A 567 28.85 -12.88 -5.24
CA ILE A 567 29.22 -11.79 -6.15
C ILE A 567 28.75 -12.11 -7.58
N PHE A 568 28.94 -13.34 -8.05
CA PHE A 568 28.46 -13.78 -9.35
C PHE A 568 26.93 -13.71 -9.45
N ALA A 569 26.19 -14.14 -8.42
CA ALA A 569 24.75 -13.94 -8.39
C ALA A 569 24.37 -12.44 -8.38
N GLY A 570 25.14 -11.62 -7.67
CA GLY A 570 24.97 -10.17 -7.64
C GLY A 570 25.18 -9.48 -8.99
N THR A 571 26.08 -9.98 -9.85
CA THR A 571 26.25 -9.43 -11.20
C THR A 571 25.06 -9.76 -12.11
N PHE A 572 24.45 -10.95 -11.98
CA PHE A 572 23.20 -11.27 -12.68
C PHE A 572 22.04 -10.42 -12.19
N PHE A 573 21.91 -10.26 -10.86
CA PHE A 573 20.89 -9.40 -10.28
C PHE A 573 20.97 -7.97 -10.82
N MET A 574 22.19 -7.42 -10.94
CA MET A 574 22.41 -6.05 -11.43
C MET A 574 22.36 -5.90 -12.95
N LYS A 575 22.08 -6.98 -13.70
CA LYS A 575 21.98 -6.92 -15.16
C LYS A 575 20.86 -5.96 -15.58
N GLY A 576 21.20 -4.96 -16.39
CA GLY A 576 20.25 -3.97 -16.88
C GLY A 576 19.81 -2.95 -15.83
N TYR A 577 20.49 -2.85 -14.68
CA TYR A 577 20.17 -1.85 -13.66
C TYR A 577 20.42 -0.42 -14.15
N ILE A 578 19.42 0.44 -13.98
CA ILE A 578 19.48 1.86 -14.32
C ILE A 578 19.33 2.67 -13.02
N PRO A 579 20.38 3.37 -12.55
CA PRO A 579 20.28 4.20 -11.35
C PRO A 579 19.27 5.33 -11.52
N LYS A 580 18.25 5.37 -10.66
CA LYS A 580 17.32 6.51 -10.59
C LYS A 580 18.02 7.70 -9.94
N ASN A 581 18.04 8.84 -10.63
CA ASN A 581 18.60 10.09 -10.11
C ASN A 581 17.54 11.18 -10.15
N GLU A 582 16.81 11.33 -9.05
CA GLU A 582 15.74 12.33 -8.90
C GLU A 582 16.23 13.76 -9.19
N ARG A 583 17.46 14.10 -8.76
CA ARG A 583 18.04 15.42 -9.07
C ARG A 583 18.24 15.62 -10.56
N LYS A 584 18.67 14.59 -11.28
CA LYS A 584 18.84 14.67 -12.74
C LYS A 584 17.49 14.89 -13.43
N ALA A 585 16.44 14.16 -13.03
CA ALA A 585 15.10 14.35 -13.56
C ALA A 585 14.58 15.77 -13.32
N VAL A 586 14.77 16.30 -12.11
CA VAL A 586 14.40 17.69 -11.77
C VAL A 586 15.19 18.69 -12.63
N ILE A 587 16.50 18.50 -12.81
CA ILE A 587 17.32 19.38 -13.65
C ILE A 587 16.85 19.32 -15.12
N GLU A 588 16.51 18.15 -15.63
CA GLU A 588 16.02 17.98 -17.00
C GLU A 588 14.67 18.65 -17.21
N ALA A 589 13.74 18.55 -16.26
CA ALA A 589 12.46 19.26 -16.28
C ALA A 589 12.62 20.79 -16.18
N ILE A 590 13.52 21.29 -15.31
CA ILE A 590 13.84 22.73 -15.24
C ILE A 590 14.39 23.22 -16.58
N ARG A 591 15.32 22.47 -17.18
CA ARG A 591 15.88 22.79 -18.49
C ARG A 591 14.80 22.78 -19.57
N TYR A 592 13.92 21.78 -19.54
CA TYR A 592 12.81 21.65 -20.47
C TYR A 592 11.93 22.91 -20.48
N GLU A 593 11.46 23.32 -19.30
CA GLU A 593 10.63 24.53 -19.16
C GLU A 593 11.38 25.78 -19.63
N LYS A 594 12.65 25.96 -19.26
CA LYS A 594 13.43 27.15 -19.67
C LYS A 594 13.70 27.22 -21.17
N GLU A 595 14.01 26.10 -21.81
CA GLU A 595 14.41 26.08 -23.21
C GLU A 595 13.21 26.04 -24.16
N PHE A 596 12.14 25.34 -23.79
CA PHE A 596 11.05 24.99 -24.71
C PHE A 596 9.72 25.66 -24.42
N LYS A 597 9.52 26.37 -23.31
CA LYS A 597 8.24 27.09 -23.03
C LYS A 597 7.85 28.10 -24.11
N LYS A 598 8.83 28.61 -24.88
CA LYS A 598 8.58 29.43 -26.10
C LYS A 598 7.67 28.74 -27.13
N TYR A 599 7.60 27.41 -27.15
CA TYR A 599 6.77 26.62 -28.07
C TYR A 599 5.31 26.51 -27.68
N GLU A 600 4.95 26.85 -26.44
CA GLU A 600 3.59 26.75 -25.93
C GLU A 600 2.58 27.55 -26.78
N ASN A 601 2.98 28.75 -27.20
CA ASN A 601 2.13 29.67 -27.96
C ASN A 601 2.43 29.68 -29.47
N LEU A 602 3.33 28.81 -29.96
CA LEU A 602 3.64 28.72 -31.38
C LEU A 602 2.69 27.74 -32.09
N PRO A 603 2.25 28.03 -33.32
CA PRO A 603 1.46 27.08 -34.08
C PRO A 603 2.28 25.80 -34.32
N GLN A 604 1.68 24.65 -34.05
CA GLN A 604 2.25 23.32 -34.27
C GLN A 604 1.32 22.52 -35.18
N PRO A 605 1.83 21.61 -36.03
CA PRO A 605 0.96 20.70 -36.77
C PRO A 605 0.37 19.65 -35.82
N GLU A 606 -0.81 19.16 -36.16
CA GLU A 606 -1.48 18.10 -35.42
C GLU A 606 -1.28 16.75 -36.12
N ILE A 607 -1.32 15.67 -35.35
CA ILE A 607 -1.24 14.30 -35.89
C ILE A 607 -2.63 13.95 -36.46
N SER A 608 -2.70 13.62 -37.75
CA SER A 608 -3.97 13.28 -38.43
C SER A 608 -4.11 11.78 -38.71
N ASP A 609 -3.01 11.11 -39.08
CA ASP A 609 -2.99 9.67 -39.35
C ASP A 609 -1.79 8.98 -38.69
N ILE A 610 -2.02 7.77 -38.19
CA ILE A 610 -0.98 6.91 -37.63
C ILE A 610 -1.03 5.54 -38.32
N THR A 611 0.06 5.17 -38.98
CA THR A 611 0.32 3.79 -39.37
C THR A 611 1.43 3.22 -38.52
N THR A 612 1.19 2.13 -37.79
CA THR A 612 2.18 1.59 -36.85
C THR A 612 2.24 0.07 -36.85
N GLU A 613 3.45 -0.47 -36.70
CA GLU A 613 3.72 -1.88 -36.40
C GLU A 613 4.34 -2.00 -35.00
N ILE A 614 3.65 -2.72 -34.11
CA ILE A 614 4.09 -3.00 -32.75
C ILE A 614 4.49 -4.47 -32.68
N ARG A 615 5.77 -4.74 -32.39
CA ARG A 615 6.31 -6.10 -32.23
C ARG A 615 6.54 -6.40 -30.77
N LEU A 616 5.72 -7.28 -30.22
CA LEU A 616 5.79 -7.71 -28.82
C LEU A 616 6.71 -8.93 -28.68
N TYR A 617 7.58 -8.91 -27.69
CA TYR A 617 8.42 -10.04 -27.27
C TYR A 617 8.19 -10.32 -25.76
N PRO A 618 7.01 -10.88 -25.39
CA PRO A 618 6.65 -11.23 -24.01
C PRO A 618 7.73 -12.02 -23.26
N SER A 619 8.32 -13.04 -23.89
CA SER A 619 9.38 -13.88 -23.30
C SER A 619 10.66 -13.12 -22.96
N GLU A 620 10.89 -11.96 -23.59
CA GLU A 620 12.07 -11.11 -23.41
C GLU A 620 11.78 -9.83 -22.63
N ASN A 621 10.53 -9.65 -22.17
CA ASN A 621 10.06 -8.43 -21.51
C ASN A 621 10.33 -7.17 -22.36
N ALA A 622 10.16 -7.28 -23.68
CA ALA A 622 10.56 -6.25 -24.64
C ALA A 622 9.53 -6.04 -25.75
N TYR A 623 9.55 -4.86 -26.37
CA TYR A 623 8.82 -4.59 -27.60
C TYR A 623 9.54 -3.58 -28.49
N GLU A 624 9.19 -3.58 -29.78
CA GLU A 624 9.58 -2.56 -30.75
C GLU A 624 8.33 -1.87 -31.31
N ILE A 625 8.44 -0.57 -31.58
CA ILE A 625 7.43 0.24 -32.26
C ILE A 625 8.07 0.79 -33.53
N MET A 626 7.40 0.61 -34.67
CA MET A 626 7.70 1.34 -35.91
C MET A 626 6.46 2.13 -36.29
N GLY A 627 6.55 3.45 -36.21
CA GLY A 627 5.43 4.34 -36.48
C GLY A 627 5.70 5.28 -37.64
N LYS A 628 4.64 5.64 -38.36
CA LYS A 628 4.60 6.70 -39.34
C LYS A 628 3.40 7.59 -39.05
N TYR A 629 3.68 8.86 -38.81
CA TYR A 629 2.66 9.90 -38.71
C TYR A 629 2.47 10.62 -40.03
N THR A 630 1.23 11.04 -40.28
CA THR A 630 0.92 12.20 -41.10
C THR A 630 0.62 13.36 -40.16
N LEU A 631 1.35 14.45 -40.33
CA LEU A 631 1.22 15.68 -39.56
C LEU A 631 0.57 16.72 -40.47
N THR A 632 -0.55 17.31 -40.05
CA THR A 632 -1.29 18.30 -40.85
C THR A 632 -1.30 19.63 -40.12
N ASN A 633 -0.99 20.72 -40.84
CA ASN A 633 -1.15 22.05 -40.28
C ASN A 633 -2.61 22.49 -40.33
N PHE A 634 -3.39 22.24 -39.27
CA PHE A 634 -4.76 22.74 -39.17
C PHE A 634 -4.86 24.21 -38.73
N THR A 635 -3.73 24.86 -38.45
CA THR A 635 -3.73 26.28 -38.05
C THR A 635 -3.86 27.18 -39.28
N ALA A 636 -4.28 28.43 -39.07
CA ALA A 636 -4.36 29.44 -40.13
C ALA A 636 -2.98 30.03 -40.50
N GLN A 637 -1.93 29.73 -39.73
CA GLN A 637 -0.60 30.30 -39.90
C GLN A 637 0.38 29.25 -40.45
N PRO A 638 1.37 29.65 -41.28
CA PRO A 638 2.44 28.73 -41.68
C PRO A 638 3.26 28.27 -40.46
N VAL A 639 3.62 26.98 -40.42
CA VAL A 639 4.48 26.43 -39.37
C VAL A 639 5.90 26.24 -39.89
N ASN A 640 6.87 26.93 -39.29
CA ASN A 640 8.28 26.84 -39.64
C ASN A 640 9.12 26.08 -38.60
N ARG A 641 8.64 25.99 -37.35
CA ARG A 641 9.35 25.36 -36.23
C ARG A 641 8.47 24.34 -35.54
N ILE A 642 8.96 23.12 -35.41
CA ILE A 642 8.23 21.99 -34.84
C ILE A 642 9.04 21.43 -33.68
N LEU A 643 8.43 21.32 -32.51
CA LEU A 643 9.02 20.63 -31.37
C LEU A 643 8.51 19.18 -31.33
N ILE A 644 9.42 18.23 -31.29
CA ILE A 644 9.11 16.79 -31.21
C ILE A 644 9.72 16.22 -29.93
N ASN A 645 8.89 15.56 -29.14
CA ASN A 645 9.29 14.95 -27.86
C ASN A 645 9.07 13.44 -27.94
N PHE A 646 10.14 12.69 -27.69
CA PHE A 646 10.16 11.25 -27.53
C PHE A 646 10.26 10.92 -26.04
N ASN A 647 9.49 9.93 -25.61
CA ASN A 647 9.46 9.50 -24.22
C ASN A 647 10.83 8.89 -23.83
N PRO A 648 11.49 9.36 -22.74
CA PRO A 648 12.83 8.90 -22.35
C PRO A 648 12.87 7.45 -21.84
N ASP A 649 11.72 6.85 -21.52
CA ASP A 649 11.64 5.44 -21.13
C ASP A 649 11.92 4.48 -22.30
N LEU A 650 11.77 4.96 -23.54
CA LEU A 650 12.03 4.18 -24.75
C LEU A 650 13.35 4.62 -25.38
N LYS A 651 14.05 3.65 -25.95
CA LYS A 651 15.24 3.93 -26.73
C LYS A 651 14.83 4.34 -28.15
N LEU A 652 15.22 5.55 -28.54
CA LEU A 652 15.11 6.03 -29.91
C LEU A 652 16.16 5.32 -30.80
N GLU A 653 15.73 4.44 -31.70
CA GLU A 653 16.63 3.76 -32.64
C GLU A 653 16.85 4.60 -33.91
N SER A 654 15.78 5.18 -34.43
CA SER A 654 15.83 6.09 -35.58
C SER A 654 14.57 6.94 -35.66
N ALA A 655 14.69 8.20 -36.06
CA ALA A 655 13.55 8.99 -36.51
C ALA A 655 13.94 9.91 -37.67
N VAL A 656 13.01 10.09 -38.61
CA VAL A 656 13.17 10.93 -39.79
C VAL A 656 11.90 11.75 -39.98
N PHE A 657 12.06 13.06 -40.09
CA PHE A 657 11.00 14.00 -40.43
C PHE A 657 11.08 14.34 -41.92
N LEU A 658 9.96 14.26 -42.61
CA LEU A 658 9.85 14.46 -44.06
C LEU A 658 8.83 15.58 -44.34
N SER A 659 9.21 16.61 -45.07
CA SER A 659 8.32 17.70 -45.50
C SER A 659 8.70 18.17 -46.90
N GLY A 660 7.81 17.99 -47.89
CA GLY A 660 8.14 18.24 -49.29
C GLY A 660 9.36 17.41 -49.74
N SER A 661 10.44 18.09 -50.14
CA SER A 661 11.73 17.48 -50.50
C SER A 661 12.74 17.41 -49.35
N GLU A 662 12.41 17.97 -48.18
CA GLU A 662 13.29 17.96 -47.01
C GLU A 662 13.17 16.63 -46.25
N SER A 663 14.32 16.09 -45.85
CA SER A 663 14.43 14.91 -45.00
C SER A 663 15.42 15.19 -43.87
N LEU A 664 14.92 15.25 -42.64
CA LEU A 664 15.68 15.64 -41.45
C LEU A 664 15.77 14.47 -40.48
N ARG A 665 16.99 14.06 -40.13
CA ARG A 665 17.23 12.97 -39.18
C ARG A 665 17.19 13.49 -37.75
N ILE A 666 16.48 12.77 -36.89
CA ILE A 666 16.32 13.09 -35.47
C ILE A 666 17.14 12.11 -34.63
N ASN A 667 17.99 12.66 -33.75
CA ASN A 667 18.93 11.89 -32.92
C ASN A 667 18.77 12.16 -31.41
N LYS A 668 17.88 13.07 -30.99
CA LYS A 668 17.67 13.45 -29.59
C LYS A 668 16.22 13.24 -29.20
N ASN A 669 15.98 12.92 -27.92
CA ASN A 669 14.64 12.73 -27.39
C ASN A 669 13.77 13.98 -27.47
N ILE A 670 14.36 15.17 -27.34
CA ILE A 670 13.67 16.44 -27.61
C ILE A 670 14.40 17.09 -28.76
N SER A 671 13.69 17.37 -29.85
CA SER A 671 14.26 17.92 -31.08
C SER A 671 13.41 19.07 -31.60
N GLU A 672 14.06 20.21 -31.81
CA GLU A 672 13.54 21.37 -32.51
C GLU A 672 13.87 21.21 -34.01
N ILE A 673 12.84 21.20 -34.84
CA ILE A 673 12.93 21.07 -36.29
C ILE A 673 12.59 22.42 -36.91
N GLU A 674 13.53 23.01 -37.64
CA GLU A 674 13.31 24.23 -38.41
C GLU A 674 13.24 23.86 -39.91
N LEU A 675 12.10 24.15 -40.53
CA LEU A 675 11.85 23.86 -41.94
C LEU A 675 12.35 25.00 -42.82
N LYS A 676 13.00 24.70 -43.95
CA LYS A 676 13.38 25.78 -44.89
C LYS A 676 12.16 26.25 -45.67
N GLN A 677 11.23 25.34 -45.95
CA GLN A 677 9.89 25.66 -46.48
C GLN A 677 8.84 25.49 -45.38
N PRO A 678 8.19 26.58 -44.91
CA PRO A 678 7.15 26.50 -43.89
C PRO A 678 5.96 25.68 -44.37
N LEU A 679 5.45 24.82 -43.48
CA LEU A 679 4.27 24.00 -43.72
C LEU A 679 3.04 24.91 -43.78
N GLN A 680 2.44 25.04 -44.96
CA GLN A 680 1.27 25.91 -45.18
C GLN A 680 0.00 25.33 -44.53
N PRO A 681 -1.03 26.15 -44.28
CA PRO A 681 -2.33 25.65 -43.80
C PRO A 681 -2.85 24.50 -44.68
N ASN A 682 -3.25 23.41 -44.03
CA ASN A 682 -3.68 22.11 -44.60
C ASN A 682 -2.60 21.32 -45.37
N GLU A 683 -1.33 21.75 -45.33
CA GLU A 683 -0.22 20.97 -45.87
C GLU A 683 0.19 19.85 -44.90
N ASN A 684 0.74 18.78 -45.45
CA ASN A 684 1.13 17.58 -44.71
C ASN A 684 2.65 17.39 -44.66
N ALA A 685 3.14 16.97 -43.49
CA ALA A 685 4.47 16.43 -43.27
C ALA A 685 4.36 15.00 -42.71
N HIS A 686 5.48 14.27 -42.65
CA HIS A 686 5.51 12.91 -42.10
C HIS A 686 6.62 12.76 -41.07
N LEU A 687 6.36 11.98 -40.03
CA LEU A 687 7.36 11.56 -39.06
C LEU A 687 7.42 10.04 -39.03
N GLU A 688 8.56 9.48 -39.42
CA GLU A 688 8.84 8.05 -39.35
C GLU A 688 9.79 7.77 -38.19
N PHE A 689 9.47 6.80 -37.35
CA PHE A 689 10.27 6.49 -36.16
C PHE A 689 10.29 5.02 -35.81
N LYS A 690 11.40 4.60 -35.19
CA LYS A 690 11.59 3.28 -34.59
C LYS A 690 12.03 3.45 -33.13
N LEU A 691 11.27 2.86 -32.22
CA LEU A 691 11.53 2.85 -30.79
C LEU A 691 11.65 1.42 -30.28
N SER A 692 12.48 1.20 -29.27
CA SER A 692 12.60 -0.08 -28.58
C SER A 692 12.45 0.10 -27.07
N TYR A 693 11.89 -0.92 -26.41
CA TYR A 693 11.71 -0.98 -24.97
C TYR A 693 12.10 -2.36 -24.46
N GLN A 694 12.77 -2.38 -23.32
CA GLN A 694 13.01 -3.59 -22.54
C GLN A 694 13.17 -3.23 -21.07
N TRP A 695 12.59 -4.02 -20.18
CA TRP A 695 12.73 -3.82 -18.74
C TRP A 695 13.34 -5.03 -18.04
N TYR A 696 13.93 -4.76 -16.87
CA TYR A 696 14.63 -5.75 -16.04
C TYR A 696 14.07 -5.69 -14.61
N ALA A 697 13.88 -6.85 -13.98
CA ALA A 697 13.27 -6.97 -12.65
C ALA A 697 13.97 -6.13 -11.57
N VAL A 698 15.28 -5.93 -11.66
CA VAL A 698 16.07 -5.09 -10.74
C VAL A 698 15.60 -3.63 -10.68
N ASN A 699 15.01 -3.11 -11.75
CA ASN A 699 14.48 -1.74 -11.82
C ASN A 699 13.02 -1.64 -11.40
N GLY A 700 12.31 -2.77 -11.27
CA GLY A 700 10.85 -2.80 -11.27
C GLY A 700 10.27 -2.70 -12.68
N HIS A 701 8.95 -2.90 -12.80
CA HIS A 701 8.20 -2.65 -14.03
C HIS A 701 7.28 -1.44 -13.84
N GLN A 702 6.86 -0.84 -14.95
CA GLN A 702 5.84 0.20 -14.95
C GLN A 702 4.47 -0.43 -15.19
N SER A 703 3.53 -0.24 -14.28
CA SER A 703 2.22 -0.91 -14.32
C SER A 703 1.44 -0.68 -15.63
N PHE A 704 1.53 0.52 -16.22
CA PHE A 704 0.88 0.83 -17.51
C PHE A 704 1.72 0.50 -18.75
N ASN A 705 2.84 -0.20 -18.59
CA ASN A 705 3.72 -0.66 -19.67
C ASN A 705 4.28 -2.07 -19.40
N ALA A 706 3.43 -2.94 -18.88
CA ALA A 706 3.80 -4.28 -18.45
C ALA A 706 3.83 -5.26 -19.64
N ILE A 707 4.98 -5.35 -20.31
CA ILE A 707 5.28 -6.42 -21.27
C ILE A 707 5.88 -7.62 -20.52
N ILE A 708 5.09 -8.68 -20.37
CA ILE A 708 5.37 -9.86 -19.55
C ILE A 708 4.98 -11.15 -20.27
N GLY A 709 5.52 -12.27 -19.81
CA GLY A 709 5.37 -13.59 -20.45
C GLY A 709 3.93 -13.97 -20.81
N ASN A 710 2.92 -13.60 -20.01
CA ASN A 710 1.50 -13.78 -20.32
C ASN A 710 0.67 -12.70 -19.61
N GLY A 711 -0.39 -12.18 -20.24
CA GLY A 711 -1.23 -11.12 -19.66
C GLY A 711 -0.66 -9.70 -19.79
N SER A 712 0.13 -9.43 -20.83
CA SER A 712 0.75 -8.12 -21.07
C SER A 712 -0.27 -7.02 -21.33
N PHE A 713 0.02 -5.80 -20.84
CA PHE A 713 -0.76 -4.60 -21.15
C PHE A 713 0.11 -3.34 -21.18
N MET A 714 -0.12 -2.51 -22.20
CA MET A 714 0.54 -1.23 -22.35
C MET A 714 -0.47 -0.16 -22.78
N ARG A 715 -0.49 0.97 -22.07
CA ARG A 715 -1.09 2.24 -22.55
C ARG A 715 -0.17 2.86 -23.60
N ILE A 716 -0.01 2.13 -24.71
CA ILE A 716 1.15 2.25 -25.59
C ILE A 716 1.27 3.65 -26.22
N SER A 717 0.16 4.35 -26.48
CA SER A 717 0.19 5.71 -27.05
C SER A 717 0.91 6.74 -26.17
N ARG A 718 1.08 6.50 -24.85
CA ARG A 718 1.86 7.38 -23.96
C ARG A 718 3.37 7.37 -24.24
N TYR A 719 3.84 6.38 -25.00
CA TYR A 719 5.24 6.20 -25.36
C TYR A 719 5.56 6.60 -26.79
N TYR A 720 4.54 7.06 -27.52
CA TYR A 720 4.68 7.55 -28.88
C TYR A 720 5.17 9.01 -28.87
N PRO A 721 5.82 9.48 -29.95
CA PRO A 721 6.28 10.87 -30.03
C PRO A 721 5.10 11.84 -30.00
N VAL A 722 5.26 12.94 -29.24
CA VAL A 722 4.27 14.02 -29.11
C VAL A 722 4.82 15.33 -29.68
N ILE A 723 3.94 16.11 -30.30
CA ILE A 723 4.28 17.37 -30.97
C ILE A 723 3.97 18.55 -30.05
N GLY A 724 4.83 19.57 -30.06
CA GLY A 724 4.65 20.78 -29.27
C GLY A 724 5.11 20.67 -27.82
N TYR A 725 4.93 21.76 -27.07
CA TYR A 725 5.32 21.85 -25.67
C TYR A 725 4.39 21.02 -24.76
N GLN A 726 4.96 20.31 -23.79
CA GLN A 726 4.24 19.41 -22.88
C GLN A 726 4.22 19.99 -21.46
N LYS A 727 3.07 20.51 -21.02
CA LYS A 727 2.91 21.10 -19.66
C LYS A 727 3.17 20.08 -18.54
N THR A 728 2.93 18.79 -18.80
CA THR A 728 3.15 17.71 -17.83
C THR A 728 4.62 17.50 -17.45
N GLU A 729 5.55 18.04 -18.25
CA GLU A 729 7.00 17.98 -17.97
C GLU A 729 7.47 19.15 -17.09
N GLU A 730 6.59 20.10 -16.72
CA GLU A 730 6.93 21.20 -15.81
C GLU A 730 7.08 20.73 -14.36
N ILE A 731 7.98 21.40 -13.62
CA ILE A 731 8.16 21.16 -12.19
C ILE A 731 6.91 21.60 -11.43
N GLN A 732 6.29 20.67 -10.73
CA GLN A 732 5.09 20.93 -9.91
C GLN A 732 5.42 21.53 -8.53
N ASP A 733 6.63 21.29 -7.99
CA ASP A 733 7.00 21.74 -6.65
C ASP A 733 7.27 23.26 -6.60
N GLU A 734 6.39 24.00 -5.94
CA GLU A 734 6.45 25.46 -5.78
C GLU A 734 7.76 25.99 -5.17
N LYS A 735 8.41 25.23 -4.28
CA LYS A 735 9.68 25.63 -3.68
C LYS A 735 10.80 25.54 -4.72
N LEU A 736 10.86 24.42 -5.46
CA LEU A 736 11.82 24.25 -6.55
C LEU A 736 11.59 25.29 -7.66
N ARG A 737 10.33 25.63 -7.99
CA ARG A 737 10.02 26.69 -8.96
C ARG A 737 10.60 28.04 -8.55
N LYS A 738 10.37 28.46 -7.30
CA LYS A 738 10.90 29.71 -6.73
C LYS A 738 12.43 29.74 -6.71
N GLU A 739 13.07 28.67 -6.24
CA GLU A 739 14.53 28.54 -6.20
C GLU A 739 15.16 28.64 -7.61
N ASN A 740 14.46 28.13 -8.63
CA ASN A 740 14.94 28.10 -10.02
C ASN A 740 14.45 29.26 -10.89
N HIS A 741 13.77 30.24 -10.31
CA HIS A 741 13.20 31.41 -10.98
C HIS A 741 12.23 31.04 -12.12
N LEU A 742 11.44 29.98 -11.92
CA LEU A 742 10.37 29.58 -12.83
C LEU A 742 9.10 30.39 -12.53
N GLY A 743 8.24 30.58 -13.53
CA GLY A 743 6.96 31.26 -13.37
C GLY A 743 6.04 30.51 -12.39
N LYS A 744 4.92 31.11 -11.98
CA LYS A 744 3.87 30.33 -11.29
C LYS A 744 3.28 29.30 -12.24
N LEU A 745 2.85 28.16 -11.72
CA LEU A 745 2.04 27.23 -12.49
C LEU A 745 0.76 27.93 -12.94
N GLU A 746 0.33 27.67 -14.15
CA GLU A 746 -0.97 28.12 -14.61
C GLU A 746 -2.07 27.34 -13.89
N GLU A 747 -3.06 28.04 -13.37
CA GLU A 747 -4.25 27.41 -12.81
C GLU A 747 -5.04 26.75 -13.94
N SER A 748 -5.72 25.64 -13.64
CA SER A 748 -6.64 25.02 -14.61
C SER A 748 -7.67 26.05 -15.07
N GLU A 749 -7.95 26.02 -16.37
CA GLU A 749 -8.93 26.91 -16.98
C GLU A 749 -10.29 26.77 -16.29
N LYS A 750 -10.98 27.90 -16.15
CA LYS A 750 -12.31 27.94 -15.53
C LYS A 750 -13.36 27.42 -16.51
N PRO A 751 -14.52 26.92 -16.04
CA PRO A 751 -15.58 26.46 -16.94
C PRO A 751 -16.05 27.55 -17.92
N GLU A 752 -16.00 28.83 -17.51
CA GLU A 752 -16.41 30.00 -18.29
C GLU A 752 -15.37 30.45 -19.35
N ALA A 753 -14.22 29.79 -19.46
CA ALA A 753 -13.21 30.13 -20.47
C ALA A 753 -13.77 29.97 -21.90
N PRO A 754 -13.22 30.69 -22.92
CA PRO A 754 -13.71 30.61 -24.29
C PRO A 754 -13.79 29.19 -24.84
N GLU A 755 -14.70 28.95 -25.78
CA GLU A 755 -14.83 27.64 -26.43
C GLU A 755 -13.55 27.28 -27.20
N VAL A 756 -13.16 26.01 -27.14
CA VAL A 756 -11.98 25.48 -27.83
C VAL A 756 -12.44 24.63 -29.01
N PHE A 757 -11.92 24.95 -30.20
CA PHE A 757 -12.08 24.18 -31.42
C PHE A 757 -10.71 23.69 -31.86
N LYS A 758 -10.47 22.38 -31.74
CA LYS A 758 -9.17 21.79 -32.05
C LYS A 758 -9.36 20.48 -32.79
N LYS A 759 -8.60 20.30 -33.88
CA LYS A 759 -8.62 19.09 -34.70
C LYS A 759 -7.43 18.19 -34.37
N ASP A 760 -7.54 17.39 -33.30
CA ASP A 760 -6.48 16.51 -32.78
C ASP A 760 -6.87 15.01 -32.69
N PHE A 761 -7.97 14.62 -33.34
CA PHE A 761 -8.31 13.21 -33.55
C PHE A 761 -7.52 12.59 -34.71
N ILE A 762 -7.20 11.32 -34.55
CA ILE A 762 -6.39 10.52 -35.47
C ILE A 762 -7.21 9.43 -36.17
N ASN A 763 -6.74 9.04 -37.35
CA ASN A 763 -7.03 7.72 -37.91
C ASN A 763 -5.89 6.75 -37.56
N LEU A 764 -6.24 5.62 -36.96
CA LEU A 764 -5.29 4.61 -36.52
C LEU A 764 -5.34 3.37 -37.41
N ASN A 765 -4.18 2.98 -37.94
CA ASN A 765 -3.95 1.71 -38.62
C ASN A 765 -2.78 0.98 -37.96
N MET A 766 -3.09 -0.05 -37.18
CA MET A 766 -2.15 -0.70 -36.28
C MET A 766 -1.98 -2.16 -36.64
N ILE A 767 -0.73 -2.62 -36.77
CA ILE A 767 -0.37 -4.04 -36.87
C ILE A 767 0.34 -4.43 -35.58
N ILE A 768 -0.15 -5.44 -34.89
CA ILE A 768 0.46 -5.98 -33.69
C ILE A 768 0.95 -7.38 -33.98
N SER A 769 2.20 -7.68 -33.65
CA SER A 769 2.73 -9.05 -33.68
C SER A 769 3.14 -9.51 -32.29
N THR A 770 2.87 -10.77 -31.98
CA THR A 770 3.22 -11.39 -30.69
C THR A 770 3.61 -12.87 -30.89
N GLU A 771 3.92 -13.55 -29.79
CA GLU A 771 4.22 -14.99 -29.77
C GLU A 771 3.08 -15.83 -30.36
N ARG A 772 3.44 -17.00 -30.92
CA ARG A 772 2.52 -17.84 -31.70
C ARG A 772 1.23 -18.20 -30.96
N ASN A 773 1.35 -18.52 -29.68
CA ASN A 773 0.29 -18.96 -28.79
C ASN A 773 -0.50 -17.81 -28.16
N GLN A 774 -0.11 -16.55 -28.38
CA GLN A 774 -0.82 -15.40 -27.82
C GLN A 774 -1.73 -14.73 -28.84
N THR A 775 -2.80 -14.15 -28.31
CA THR A 775 -3.70 -13.26 -29.05
C THR A 775 -3.48 -11.83 -28.57
N ALA A 776 -3.19 -10.92 -29.50
CA ALA A 776 -3.03 -9.52 -29.20
C ALA A 776 -4.34 -8.75 -29.45
N ILE A 777 -4.76 -7.96 -28.47
CA ILE A 777 -5.93 -7.08 -28.55
C ILE A 777 -5.42 -5.64 -28.66
N GLY A 778 -5.91 -4.92 -29.67
CA GLY A 778 -5.56 -3.53 -29.95
C GLY A 778 -6.79 -2.63 -29.96
N THR A 779 -6.56 -1.33 -30.06
CA THR A 779 -7.61 -0.32 -30.24
C THR A 779 -8.15 -0.33 -31.68
N GLY A 780 -9.47 -0.32 -31.83
CA GLY A 780 -10.18 -0.36 -33.10
C GLY A 780 -10.72 -1.73 -33.49
N ASP A 781 -11.36 -1.82 -34.66
CA ASP A 781 -11.93 -3.06 -35.15
C ASP A 781 -10.86 -3.94 -35.80
N LEU A 782 -10.90 -5.25 -35.51
CA LEU A 782 -9.99 -6.23 -36.11
C LEU A 782 -10.31 -6.41 -37.60
N VAL A 783 -9.37 -6.05 -38.46
CA VAL A 783 -9.47 -6.17 -39.92
C VAL A 783 -8.95 -7.52 -40.41
N ARG A 784 -7.82 -7.98 -39.85
CA ARG A 784 -7.15 -9.21 -40.30
C ARG A 784 -6.33 -9.85 -39.19
N LYS A 785 -6.36 -11.18 -39.12
CA LYS A 785 -5.46 -12.01 -38.30
C LYS A 785 -4.71 -12.99 -39.19
N TRP A 786 -3.41 -13.18 -38.98
CA TRP A 786 -2.60 -14.18 -39.70
C TRP A 786 -1.40 -14.65 -38.86
N THR A 787 -0.76 -15.73 -39.28
CA THR A 787 0.50 -16.22 -38.68
C THR A 787 1.60 -16.19 -39.74
N LYS A 788 2.79 -15.70 -39.37
CA LYS A 788 3.97 -15.67 -40.25
C LYS A 788 5.23 -15.87 -39.41
N SER A 789 6.17 -16.69 -39.90
CA SER A 789 7.47 -16.92 -39.25
C SER A 789 7.38 -17.27 -37.76
N GLY A 790 6.41 -18.11 -37.38
CA GLY A 790 6.21 -18.51 -35.98
C GLY A 790 5.63 -17.43 -35.05
N ARG A 791 5.12 -16.31 -35.59
CA ARG A 791 4.47 -15.22 -34.84
C ARG A 791 3.05 -14.98 -35.30
N SER A 792 2.20 -14.52 -34.40
CA SER A 792 0.80 -14.16 -34.67
C SER A 792 0.68 -12.66 -34.90
N TYR A 793 -0.06 -12.27 -35.94
CA TYR A 793 -0.23 -10.88 -36.39
C TYR A 793 -1.70 -10.48 -36.43
N PHE A 794 -1.98 -9.25 -36.02
CA PHE A 794 -3.32 -8.69 -35.89
C PHE A 794 -3.32 -7.26 -36.45
N LYS A 795 -4.20 -6.97 -37.42
CA LYS A 795 -4.37 -5.63 -37.98
C LYS A 795 -5.67 -5.02 -37.46
N TYR A 796 -5.57 -3.89 -36.77
CA TYR A 796 -6.68 -3.11 -36.23
C TYR A 796 -6.80 -1.76 -36.95
N LYS A 797 -8.04 -1.27 -37.09
CA LYS A 797 -8.32 0.06 -37.65
C LYS A 797 -9.35 0.80 -36.81
N ALA A 798 -9.12 2.08 -36.56
CA ALA A 798 -10.08 3.02 -35.99
C ALA A 798 -9.97 4.36 -36.73
N GLU A 799 -11.09 5.05 -36.91
CA GLU A 799 -11.16 6.33 -37.63
C GLU A 799 -11.71 7.39 -36.69
N ASN A 800 -11.17 8.60 -36.76
CA ASN A 800 -11.59 9.75 -35.97
C ASN A 800 -11.69 9.45 -34.45
N ILE A 801 -10.58 9.03 -33.85
CA ILE A 801 -10.48 8.76 -32.40
C ILE A 801 -9.49 9.72 -31.74
N PRO A 802 -9.60 10.00 -30.42
CA PRO A 802 -8.56 10.71 -29.68
C PRO A 802 -7.18 10.03 -29.81
N PHE A 803 -6.08 10.75 -29.57
CA PHE A 803 -4.71 10.19 -29.50
C PHE A 803 -4.52 9.26 -28.29
N ARG A 804 -5.26 8.16 -28.26
CA ARG A 804 -5.39 7.25 -27.14
C ARG A 804 -5.63 5.85 -27.64
N PHE A 805 -4.61 5.01 -27.53
CA PHE A 805 -4.68 3.60 -27.92
C PHE A 805 -3.78 2.74 -27.02
N ALA A 806 -4.20 1.50 -26.83
CA ALA A 806 -3.56 0.53 -25.96
C ALA A 806 -3.49 -0.84 -26.62
N VAL A 807 -2.63 -1.69 -26.07
CA VAL A 807 -2.41 -3.05 -26.56
C VAL A 807 -2.30 -4.00 -25.37
N SER A 808 -2.94 -5.17 -25.49
CA SER A 808 -2.70 -6.31 -24.60
C SER A 808 -2.31 -7.56 -25.40
N SER A 809 -1.66 -8.52 -24.74
CA SER A 809 -1.29 -9.81 -25.33
C SER A 809 -1.24 -10.89 -24.26
N ALA A 810 -2.01 -11.96 -24.48
CA ALA A 810 -2.03 -13.11 -23.58
C ALA A 810 -2.49 -14.38 -24.32
N ASN A 811 -2.37 -15.51 -23.63
CA ASN A 811 -3.04 -16.74 -24.02
C ASN A 811 -4.50 -16.73 -23.53
N TYR A 812 -5.40 -16.22 -24.38
CA TYR A 812 -6.81 -16.04 -24.05
C TYR A 812 -7.68 -17.21 -24.49
N GLU A 813 -8.63 -17.57 -23.64
CA GLU A 813 -9.89 -18.17 -24.07
C GLU A 813 -10.86 -17.07 -24.52
N VAL A 814 -11.77 -17.40 -25.44
CA VAL A 814 -12.68 -16.40 -26.04
C VAL A 814 -14.12 -16.89 -26.01
N LYS A 815 -14.99 -16.08 -25.41
CA LYS A 815 -16.45 -16.19 -25.60
C LYS A 815 -16.95 -15.03 -26.45
N SER A 816 -17.93 -15.27 -27.30
CA SER A 816 -18.45 -14.22 -28.19
C SER A 816 -19.92 -14.38 -28.54
N THR A 817 -20.58 -13.26 -28.82
CA THR A 817 -21.96 -13.22 -29.34
C THR A 817 -22.08 -12.09 -30.37
N SER A 818 -22.98 -12.25 -31.33
CA SER A 818 -23.41 -11.15 -32.21
C SER A 818 -24.69 -10.55 -31.64
N TYR A 819 -24.74 -9.23 -31.53
CA TYR A 819 -25.90 -8.50 -31.01
C TYR A 819 -26.18 -7.27 -31.87
N LYS A 820 -27.33 -7.26 -32.58
CA LYS A 820 -27.75 -6.18 -33.49
C LYS A 820 -26.67 -5.74 -34.50
N GLY A 821 -25.88 -6.71 -35.00
CA GLY A 821 -24.79 -6.46 -35.95
C GLY A 821 -23.46 -6.03 -35.33
N ILE A 822 -23.37 -5.94 -34.00
CA ILE A 822 -22.14 -5.68 -33.24
C ILE A 822 -21.62 -7.00 -32.67
N LYS A 823 -20.34 -7.32 -32.87
CA LYS A 823 -19.72 -8.51 -32.28
C LYS A 823 -19.18 -8.19 -30.90
N VAL A 824 -19.74 -8.80 -29.86
CA VAL A 824 -19.24 -8.68 -28.48
C VAL A 824 -18.35 -9.89 -28.17
N GLN A 825 -17.14 -9.66 -27.70
CA GLN A 825 -16.14 -10.69 -27.38
C GLN A 825 -15.56 -10.45 -26.00
N VAL A 826 -15.32 -11.54 -25.28
CA VAL A 826 -14.70 -11.54 -23.95
C VAL A 826 -13.48 -12.45 -24.03
N PHE A 827 -12.30 -11.87 -23.82
CA PHE A 827 -10.99 -12.52 -23.81
C PHE A 827 -10.53 -12.65 -22.35
N TYR A 828 -10.39 -13.89 -21.87
CA TYR A 828 -10.16 -14.17 -20.45
C TYR A 828 -9.11 -15.28 -20.27
N HIS A 829 -8.52 -15.33 -19.09
CA HIS A 829 -7.62 -16.39 -18.67
C HIS A 829 -8.40 -17.70 -18.53
N LYS A 830 -7.80 -18.84 -18.87
CA LYS A 830 -8.48 -20.14 -18.87
C LYS A 830 -9.19 -20.48 -17.56
N ASN A 831 -8.65 -20.03 -16.43
CA ASN A 831 -9.21 -20.30 -15.10
C ASN A 831 -10.28 -19.28 -14.68
N HIS A 832 -10.49 -18.19 -15.43
CA HIS A 832 -11.33 -17.05 -15.03
C HIS A 832 -12.62 -16.97 -15.88
N PHE A 833 -13.30 -18.11 -16.05
CA PHE A 833 -14.48 -18.22 -16.90
C PHE A 833 -15.78 -17.74 -16.23
N GLU A 834 -15.76 -17.49 -14.92
CA GLU A 834 -16.92 -17.34 -14.04
C GLU A 834 -17.85 -16.21 -14.51
N ASN A 835 -17.26 -15.08 -14.90
CA ASN A 835 -17.99 -13.84 -15.17
C ASN A 835 -18.16 -13.52 -16.66
N ALA A 836 -17.62 -14.37 -17.54
CA ALA A 836 -17.58 -14.10 -18.98
C ALA A 836 -18.98 -14.02 -19.62
N ASP A 837 -19.93 -14.87 -19.21
CA ASP A 837 -21.29 -14.83 -19.75
C ASP A 837 -22.06 -13.59 -19.28
N HIS A 838 -21.84 -13.19 -18.03
CA HIS A 838 -22.47 -11.99 -17.47
C HIS A 838 -21.95 -10.71 -18.15
N LEU A 839 -20.66 -10.66 -18.50
CA LEU A 839 -20.09 -9.57 -19.31
C LEU A 839 -20.75 -9.48 -20.69
N LEU A 840 -21.01 -10.61 -21.35
CA LEU A 840 -21.71 -10.62 -22.63
C LEU A 840 -23.14 -10.06 -22.51
N GLU A 841 -23.88 -10.46 -21.49
CA GLU A 841 -25.23 -9.94 -21.26
C GLU A 841 -25.24 -8.45 -20.88
N ASN A 842 -24.33 -8.02 -20.00
CA ASN A 842 -24.21 -6.62 -19.61
C ASN A 842 -23.92 -5.72 -20.82
N ALA A 843 -23.05 -6.16 -21.72
CA ALA A 843 -22.77 -5.44 -22.97
C ALA A 843 -24.02 -5.26 -23.83
N LYS A 844 -24.88 -6.28 -23.94
CA LYS A 844 -26.15 -6.18 -24.69
C LYS A 844 -27.09 -5.15 -24.07
N VAL A 845 -27.25 -5.19 -22.74
CA VAL A 845 -28.13 -4.26 -22.01
C VAL A 845 -27.62 -2.81 -22.15
N THR A 846 -26.31 -2.62 -22.03
CA THR A 846 -25.65 -1.31 -22.19
C THR A 846 -25.81 -0.78 -23.60
N LEU A 847 -25.52 -1.60 -24.62
CA LEU A 847 -25.72 -1.24 -26.03
C LEU A 847 -27.18 -0.85 -26.30
N ASP A 848 -28.15 -1.58 -25.74
CA ASP A 848 -29.57 -1.28 -25.89
C ASP A 848 -29.94 0.08 -25.30
N TYR A 849 -29.54 0.35 -24.06
CA TYR A 849 -29.87 1.58 -23.37
C TYR A 849 -29.20 2.78 -24.04
N CYS A 850 -27.88 2.71 -24.27
CA CYS A 850 -27.12 3.82 -24.84
C CYS A 850 -27.51 4.09 -26.31
N THR A 851 -27.75 3.04 -27.11
CA THR A 851 -28.16 3.23 -28.51
C THR A 851 -29.54 3.87 -28.62
N LYS A 852 -30.48 3.46 -27.75
CA LYS A 852 -31.83 4.04 -27.70
C LYS A 852 -31.79 5.52 -27.28
N ASN A 853 -31.03 5.84 -26.24
CA ASN A 853 -31.09 7.15 -25.59
C ASN A 853 -30.09 8.17 -26.15
N PHE A 854 -28.87 7.76 -26.48
CA PHE A 854 -27.76 8.68 -26.75
C PHE A 854 -27.31 8.70 -28.22
N GLY A 855 -27.44 7.59 -28.94
CA GLY A 855 -27.11 7.50 -30.36
C GLY A 855 -26.37 6.23 -30.71
N LYS A 856 -26.14 6.01 -32.02
CA LYS A 856 -25.59 4.75 -32.54
C LYS A 856 -24.18 4.47 -32.00
N TYR A 857 -23.91 3.20 -31.70
CA TYR A 857 -22.56 2.73 -31.40
C TYR A 857 -21.63 2.88 -32.63
N PRO A 858 -20.44 3.51 -32.48
CA PRO A 858 -19.60 3.89 -33.62
C PRO A 858 -18.72 2.76 -34.19
N PHE A 859 -18.55 1.64 -33.49
CA PHE A 859 -17.65 0.55 -33.90
C PHE A 859 -18.40 -0.74 -34.26
N LYS A 860 -17.71 -1.72 -34.84
CA LYS A 860 -18.31 -3.02 -35.21
C LYS A 860 -18.13 -4.08 -34.12
N THR A 861 -17.18 -3.89 -33.21
CA THR A 861 -16.92 -4.84 -32.12
C THR A 861 -16.88 -4.17 -30.74
N VAL A 862 -17.15 -4.96 -29.71
CA VAL A 862 -16.88 -4.63 -28.30
C VAL A 862 -16.03 -5.75 -27.74
N ASN A 863 -14.79 -5.47 -27.35
CA ASN A 863 -13.88 -6.46 -26.82
C ASN A 863 -13.59 -6.17 -25.34
N PHE A 864 -13.99 -7.05 -24.43
CA PHE A 864 -13.48 -7.05 -23.06
C PHE A 864 -12.25 -7.95 -23.01
N ALA A 865 -11.11 -7.41 -22.56
CA ALA A 865 -9.86 -8.15 -22.46
C ALA A 865 -9.31 -8.10 -21.04
N GLU A 866 -9.18 -9.27 -20.45
CA GLU A 866 -8.53 -9.43 -19.17
C GLU A 866 -7.03 -9.18 -19.26
N ILE A 867 -6.42 -8.57 -18.23
CA ILE A 867 -4.98 -8.31 -18.18
C ILE A 867 -4.41 -8.72 -16.80
N SER A 868 -3.10 -8.97 -16.73
CA SER A 868 -2.43 -9.39 -15.50
C SER A 868 -2.48 -8.33 -14.39
N SER A 869 -2.49 -8.76 -13.12
CA SER A 869 -2.33 -7.91 -11.93
C SER A 869 -0.97 -7.20 -11.82
N PHE A 870 -0.03 -7.45 -12.75
CA PHE A 870 1.13 -6.57 -12.94
C PHE A 870 0.70 -5.16 -13.36
N THR A 871 -0.44 -5.04 -14.04
CA THR A 871 -1.07 -3.75 -14.30
C THR A 871 -1.94 -3.31 -13.12
N ARG A 872 -1.51 -2.24 -12.45
CA ARG A 872 -2.21 -1.59 -11.35
C ARG A 872 -2.50 -0.11 -11.68
N GLY A 873 -3.52 0.44 -11.03
CA GLY A 873 -3.86 1.88 -11.09
C GLY A 873 -5.18 2.21 -11.80
N PHE A 874 -5.97 1.21 -12.23
CA PHE A 874 -7.36 1.37 -12.65
C PHE A 874 -8.13 0.06 -12.43
N ALA A 875 -9.45 0.15 -12.30
CA ALA A 875 -10.34 -1.01 -12.23
C ALA A 875 -10.66 -1.58 -13.61
N ALA A 876 -10.89 -0.68 -14.57
CA ALA A 876 -10.99 -0.98 -15.99
C ALA A 876 -10.60 0.28 -16.79
N THR A 877 -10.44 0.13 -18.09
CA THR A 877 -10.23 1.28 -18.97
C THR A 877 -10.73 1.02 -20.38
N ALA A 878 -11.63 1.89 -20.84
CA ALA A 878 -12.16 1.84 -22.19
C ALA A 878 -11.29 2.57 -23.23
N TYR A 879 -11.21 1.95 -24.41
CA TYR A 879 -10.62 2.45 -25.65
C TYR A 879 -11.59 2.14 -26.80
N PRO A 880 -11.48 2.82 -27.95
CA PRO A 880 -12.24 2.46 -29.15
C PRO A 880 -12.24 0.95 -29.44
N SER A 881 -13.41 0.31 -29.40
CA SER A 881 -13.64 -1.13 -29.63
C SER A 881 -12.98 -2.10 -28.61
N ALA A 882 -12.29 -1.62 -27.57
CA ALA A 882 -11.58 -2.47 -26.61
C ALA A 882 -11.60 -1.92 -25.17
N ILE A 883 -11.93 -2.76 -24.20
CA ILE A 883 -11.99 -2.44 -22.77
C ILE A 883 -11.06 -3.41 -22.04
N PHE A 884 -10.07 -2.89 -21.31
CA PHE A 884 -9.09 -3.71 -20.58
C PHE A 884 -9.37 -3.69 -19.09
N MET A 885 -9.34 -4.85 -18.43
CA MET A 885 -9.66 -4.99 -17.00
C MET A 885 -8.66 -5.94 -16.32
N PRO A 886 -8.04 -5.57 -15.18
CA PRO A 886 -7.18 -6.48 -14.44
C PRO A 886 -7.93 -7.72 -13.95
N GLU A 887 -7.21 -8.84 -13.86
CA GLU A 887 -7.73 -10.16 -13.48
C GLU A 887 -8.50 -10.15 -12.15
N ASP A 888 -8.03 -9.36 -11.19
CA ASP A 888 -8.52 -9.33 -9.81
C ASP A 888 -9.69 -8.35 -9.56
N MET A 889 -10.24 -7.74 -10.62
CA MET A 889 -11.29 -6.71 -10.50
C MET A 889 -12.66 -7.14 -11.02
N VAL A 890 -12.72 -7.88 -12.14
CA VAL A 890 -13.99 -8.26 -12.80
C VAL A 890 -14.02 -9.72 -13.18
N PHE A 891 -12.98 -10.22 -13.84
CA PHE A 891 -12.97 -11.57 -14.37
C PHE A 891 -12.93 -12.60 -13.25
N HIS A 892 -12.02 -12.43 -12.28
CA HIS A 892 -11.86 -13.34 -11.15
C HIS A 892 -12.42 -12.76 -9.83
N ALA A 893 -13.66 -12.27 -9.88
CA ALA A 893 -14.40 -11.77 -8.73
C ALA A 893 -15.62 -12.66 -8.41
N ASN A 894 -15.88 -12.90 -7.13
CA ASN A 894 -17.06 -13.64 -6.68
C ASN A 894 -18.26 -12.68 -6.54
N ILE A 895 -19.11 -12.66 -7.56
CA ILE A 895 -20.31 -11.81 -7.64
C ILE A 895 -21.59 -12.53 -7.15
N HIS A 896 -21.50 -13.79 -6.73
CA HIS A 896 -22.67 -14.61 -6.39
C HIS A 896 -23.02 -14.61 -4.90
N THR A 897 -22.07 -14.27 -4.04
CA THR A 897 -22.21 -14.25 -2.58
C THR A 897 -23.09 -13.10 -2.08
N ASP A 898 -22.94 -11.89 -2.62
CA ASP A 898 -23.88 -10.80 -2.39
C ASP A 898 -24.68 -10.48 -3.65
N LYS A 899 -25.83 -11.17 -3.82
CA LYS A 899 -26.78 -10.89 -4.92
C LYS A 899 -27.30 -9.44 -4.94
N LYS A 900 -27.00 -8.63 -3.93
CA LYS A 900 -27.33 -7.21 -3.93
C LYS A 900 -26.27 -6.36 -4.65
N GLN A 901 -25.11 -6.91 -5.03
CA GLN A 901 -24.00 -6.22 -5.69
C GLN A 901 -23.78 -6.77 -7.10
N ASP A 902 -24.29 -6.08 -8.13
CA ASP A 902 -24.02 -6.40 -9.53
C ASP A 902 -22.82 -5.57 -10.04
N VAL A 903 -21.62 -5.93 -9.58
CA VAL A 903 -20.39 -5.17 -9.86
C VAL A 903 -19.99 -5.24 -11.33
N ILE A 904 -20.38 -6.31 -12.04
CA ILE A 904 -20.14 -6.37 -13.48
C ILE A 904 -20.94 -5.28 -14.19
N ASN A 905 -22.18 -5.00 -13.76
CA ASN A 905 -22.89 -3.84 -14.28
C ASN A 905 -22.25 -2.52 -13.84
N GLU A 906 -21.81 -2.42 -12.59
CA GLU A 906 -21.16 -1.21 -12.06
C GLU A 906 -19.89 -0.85 -12.85
N LEU A 907 -19.11 -1.85 -13.27
CA LEU A 907 -17.83 -1.60 -13.92
C LEU A 907 -17.88 -1.75 -15.45
N ALA A 908 -18.42 -2.84 -15.98
CA ALA A 908 -18.43 -3.06 -17.44
C ALA A 908 -19.38 -2.12 -18.18
N GLY A 909 -20.55 -1.83 -17.59
CA GLY A 909 -21.54 -0.90 -18.14
C GLY A 909 -21.03 0.55 -18.13
N HIS A 910 -20.44 0.97 -17.00
CA HIS A 910 -19.76 2.27 -16.85
C HIS A 910 -18.69 2.45 -17.93
N GLU A 911 -17.77 1.49 -18.06
CA GLU A 911 -16.66 1.59 -19.01
C GLU A 911 -17.11 1.61 -20.46
N LEU A 912 -18.08 0.76 -20.82
CA LEU A 912 -18.63 0.78 -22.17
C LEU A 912 -19.37 2.09 -22.48
N SER A 913 -19.98 2.73 -21.48
CA SER A 913 -20.65 4.03 -21.65
C SER A 913 -19.70 5.17 -22.01
N HIS A 914 -18.42 5.10 -21.62
CA HIS A 914 -17.42 6.09 -22.03
C HIS A 914 -17.25 6.21 -23.55
N LEU A 915 -17.70 5.23 -24.35
CA LEU A 915 -17.70 5.37 -25.81
C LEU A 915 -18.71 6.40 -26.34
N TRP A 916 -19.65 6.84 -25.50
CA TRP A 916 -20.43 8.08 -25.68
C TRP A 916 -19.82 9.24 -24.89
N TRP A 917 -19.30 8.98 -23.69
CA TRP A 917 -18.74 10.00 -22.78
C TRP A 917 -17.20 10.06 -22.83
N GLY A 918 -16.64 10.93 -23.70
CA GLY A 918 -15.22 11.29 -23.73
C GLY A 918 -14.33 10.48 -24.69
N ASN A 919 -14.49 9.15 -24.79
CA ASN A 919 -13.53 8.34 -25.54
C ASN A 919 -13.71 8.34 -27.07
N ASN A 920 -14.77 8.97 -27.60
CA ASN A 920 -15.00 9.02 -29.04
C ASN A 920 -15.97 10.12 -29.52
N GLN A 921 -17.18 10.23 -28.97
CA GLN A 921 -18.20 11.14 -29.53
C GLN A 921 -18.01 12.60 -29.15
N ILE A 922 -17.50 12.84 -27.94
CA ILE A 922 -17.12 14.16 -27.42
C ILE A 922 -15.68 14.07 -26.92
N ASP A 923 -14.98 15.20 -26.92
CA ASP A 923 -13.65 15.34 -26.35
C ASP A 923 -13.62 16.62 -25.49
N PRO A 924 -13.91 16.50 -24.18
CA PRO A 924 -13.92 17.64 -23.28
C PRO A 924 -12.60 18.41 -23.29
N ASP A 925 -12.68 19.74 -23.19
CA ASP A 925 -11.47 20.54 -23.02
C ASP A 925 -10.85 20.31 -21.64
N ASP A 926 -9.51 20.38 -21.53
CA ASP A 926 -8.79 20.12 -20.26
C ASP A 926 -8.91 21.34 -19.31
N ARG A 927 -10.08 21.46 -18.68
CA ARG A 927 -10.46 22.55 -17.77
C ARG A 927 -11.29 22.04 -16.59
N GLN A 928 -11.52 22.90 -15.60
CA GLN A 928 -12.42 22.58 -14.49
C GLN A 928 -13.80 22.14 -15.02
N GLY A 929 -14.32 21.02 -14.48
CA GLY A 929 -15.60 20.46 -14.90
C GLY A 929 -15.53 19.47 -16.07
N ALA A 930 -14.38 19.30 -16.74
CA ALA A 930 -14.24 18.33 -17.83
C ALA A 930 -14.58 16.90 -17.38
N VAL A 931 -14.16 16.53 -16.17
CA VAL A 931 -14.38 15.20 -15.57
C VAL A 931 -15.86 14.93 -15.29
N MET A 932 -16.69 15.97 -15.12
CA MET A 932 -18.15 15.80 -15.05
C MET A 932 -18.70 15.21 -16.36
N LEU A 933 -18.15 15.61 -17.51
CA LEU A 933 -18.60 15.13 -18.82
C LEU A 933 -18.20 13.68 -19.10
N THR A 934 -17.21 13.14 -18.39
CA THR A 934 -16.76 11.75 -18.54
C THR A 934 -17.29 10.86 -17.43
N GLU A 935 -16.93 11.11 -16.17
CA GLU A 935 -17.21 10.20 -15.05
C GLU A 935 -18.62 10.36 -14.49
N THR A 936 -19.10 11.59 -14.31
CA THR A 936 -20.47 11.79 -13.79
C THR A 936 -21.53 11.25 -14.74
N LEU A 937 -21.35 11.40 -16.06
CA LEU A 937 -22.27 10.87 -17.06
C LEU A 937 -22.20 9.34 -17.18
N ALA A 938 -21.00 8.77 -17.05
CA ALA A 938 -20.83 7.32 -17.01
C ALA A 938 -21.50 6.72 -15.76
N MET A 939 -21.31 7.32 -14.58
CA MET A 939 -22.01 6.94 -13.35
C MET A 939 -23.52 7.06 -13.45
N TYR A 940 -24.04 8.12 -14.09
CA TYR A 940 -25.48 8.23 -14.33
C TYR A 940 -25.99 7.07 -15.20
N THR A 941 -25.25 6.74 -16.26
CA THR A 941 -25.58 5.63 -17.16
C THR A 941 -25.58 4.30 -16.40
N GLU A 942 -24.55 4.06 -15.58
CA GLU A 942 -24.45 2.92 -14.68
C GLU A 942 -25.70 2.78 -13.79
N MET A 943 -26.13 3.86 -13.14
CA MET A 943 -27.32 3.85 -12.28
C MET A 943 -28.60 3.54 -13.06
N MET A 944 -28.74 4.03 -14.29
CA MET A 944 -29.92 3.74 -15.12
C MET A 944 -29.94 2.29 -15.62
N LEU A 945 -28.77 1.73 -15.96
CA LEU A 945 -28.63 0.30 -16.27
C LEU A 945 -28.99 -0.54 -15.05
N TYR A 946 -28.49 -0.16 -13.88
CA TYR A 946 -28.78 -0.84 -12.62
C TYR A 946 -30.27 -0.81 -12.28
N LYS A 947 -30.93 0.34 -12.45
CA LYS A 947 -32.38 0.48 -12.32
C LYS A 947 -33.15 -0.44 -13.28
N LYS A 948 -32.69 -0.57 -14.53
CA LYS A 948 -33.33 -1.42 -15.54
C LYS A 948 -33.22 -2.91 -15.20
N MET A 949 -32.09 -3.32 -14.62
CA MET A 949 -31.82 -4.72 -14.27
C MET A 949 -32.46 -5.12 -12.92
N HIS A 950 -32.37 -4.25 -11.91
CA HIS A 950 -32.69 -4.58 -10.52
C HIS A 950 -33.83 -3.78 -9.91
N GLY A 951 -34.38 -2.80 -10.65
CA GLY A 951 -35.46 -1.93 -10.19
C GLY A 951 -34.99 -0.68 -9.43
N LYS A 952 -35.92 0.28 -9.26
CA LYS A 952 -35.63 1.60 -8.64
C LYS A 952 -35.18 1.49 -7.19
N GLU A 953 -35.80 0.62 -6.40
CA GLU A 953 -35.48 0.48 -4.97
C GLU A 953 -34.02 0.06 -4.75
N LYS A 954 -33.54 -0.91 -5.52
CA LYS A 954 -32.15 -1.38 -5.49
C LYS A 954 -31.18 -0.30 -5.95
N MET A 955 -31.51 0.45 -7.00
CA MET A 955 -30.70 1.60 -7.43
C MET A 955 -30.63 2.66 -6.31
N MET A 956 -31.71 2.93 -5.59
CA MET A 956 -31.68 3.92 -4.49
C MET A 956 -30.79 3.48 -3.33
N GLN A 957 -30.67 2.17 -3.05
CA GLN A 957 -29.70 1.66 -2.07
C GLN A 957 -28.26 1.97 -2.49
N ARG A 958 -27.94 1.87 -3.79
CA ARG A 958 -26.63 2.27 -4.34
C ARG A 958 -26.39 3.78 -4.23
N ILE A 959 -27.42 4.59 -4.50
CA ILE A 959 -27.34 6.05 -4.33
C ILE A 959 -27.09 6.44 -2.87
N THR A 960 -27.69 5.74 -1.91
CA THR A 960 -27.39 5.94 -0.48
C THR A 960 -25.92 5.61 -0.17
N MET A 961 -25.37 4.54 -0.75
CA MET A 961 -23.94 4.21 -0.60
C MET A 961 -23.03 5.30 -1.19
N HIS A 962 -23.31 5.80 -2.41
CA HIS A 962 -22.54 6.90 -2.99
C HIS A 962 -22.64 8.18 -2.16
N GLN A 963 -23.82 8.47 -1.61
CA GLN A 963 -23.98 9.59 -0.68
C GLN A 963 -23.11 9.40 0.57
N GLN A 964 -23.01 8.19 1.12
CA GLN A 964 -22.13 7.88 2.25
C GLN A 964 -20.64 8.05 1.89
N ILE A 965 -20.20 7.57 0.72
CA ILE A 965 -18.83 7.76 0.23
C ILE A 965 -18.53 9.26 0.15
N TYR A 966 -19.39 10.04 -0.51
CA TYR A 966 -19.24 11.48 -0.62
C TYR A 966 -19.18 12.16 0.76
N ASP A 967 -20.10 11.82 1.66
CA ASP A 967 -20.13 12.41 3.00
C ASP A 967 -18.91 12.05 3.85
N SER A 968 -18.32 10.88 3.64
CA SER A 968 -17.11 10.44 4.32
C SER A 968 -15.84 11.12 3.80
N GLU A 969 -15.79 11.44 2.50
CA GLU A 969 -14.58 11.97 1.85
C GLU A 969 -14.55 13.51 1.75
N LYS A 970 -15.71 14.19 1.69
CA LYS A 970 -15.81 15.65 1.46
C LYS A 970 -15.07 16.54 2.47
N GLY A 971 -14.69 15.99 3.63
CA GLY A 971 -13.92 16.68 4.66
C GLY A 971 -12.40 16.53 4.51
N PHE A 972 -11.93 15.78 3.52
CA PHE A 972 -10.52 15.45 3.29
C PHE A 972 -9.96 16.03 2.00
N SER A 973 -10.75 16.78 1.23
CA SER A 973 -10.30 17.58 0.10
C SER A 973 -11.19 18.82 -0.02
N GLU A 974 -10.83 19.77 -0.88
CA GLU A 974 -11.69 20.93 -1.15
C GLU A 974 -13.04 20.47 -1.72
N ASN A 975 -14.14 20.83 -1.05
CA ASN A 975 -15.49 20.48 -1.52
C ASN A 975 -15.91 21.51 -2.57
N ILE A 976 -15.77 21.14 -3.85
CA ILE A 976 -16.09 21.99 -4.99
C ILE A 976 -17.44 21.61 -5.63
N PRO A 977 -18.11 22.55 -6.33
CA PRO A 977 -19.28 22.23 -7.15
C PRO A 977 -18.96 21.23 -8.28
N ILE A 978 -19.94 20.39 -8.64
CA ILE A 978 -19.76 19.34 -9.67
C ILE A 978 -19.34 19.95 -11.02
N TYR A 979 -19.89 21.11 -11.40
CA TYR A 979 -19.53 21.74 -12.68
C TYR A 979 -18.09 22.25 -12.77
N LYS A 980 -17.36 22.27 -11.64
CA LYS A 980 -15.93 22.65 -11.54
C LYS A 980 -15.03 21.46 -11.19
N VAL A 981 -15.59 20.26 -11.10
CA VAL A 981 -14.88 19.08 -10.60
C VAL A 981 -13.65 18.74 -11.45
N THR A 982 -12.56 18.38 -10.78
CA THR A 982 -11.30 17.92 -11.40
C THR A 982 -11.10 16.42 -11.15
N GLY A 983 -10.06 15.83 -11.74
CA GLY A 983 -9.77 14.39 -11.63
C GLY A 983 -9.37 13.95 -10.22
N ASP A 984 -8.88 14.88 -9.38
CA ASP A 984 -8.29 14.58 -8.08
C ASP A 984 -9.35 14.30 -6.99
N VAL A 985 -10.60 14.71 -7.20
CA VAL A 985 -11.69 14.62 -6.22
C VAL A 985 -12.77 13.62 -6.65
N THR A 986 -12.39 12.35 -6.71
CA THR A 986 -13.24 11.27 -7.25
C THR A 986 -14.58 11.08 -6.53
N HIS A 987 -14.68 11.33 -5.21
CA HIS A 987 -15.98 11.30 -4.51
C HIS A 987 -16.97 12.36 -5.02
N ILE A 988 -16.48 13.44 -5.64
CA ILE A 988 -17.34 14.45 -6.25
C ILE A 988 -17.71 14.01 -7.67
N SER A 989 -16.74 13.66 -8.52
CA SER A 989 -16.99 13.33 -9.92
C SER A 989 -17.77 12.03 -10.10
N TYR A 990 -17.56 11.04 -9.23
CA TYR A 990 -18.29 9.77 -9.26
C TYR A 990 -19.53 9.82 -8.36
N SER A 991 -19.33 9.92 -7.04
CA SER A 991 -20.41 9.71 -6.07
C SER A 991 -21.40 10.88 -5.98
N LYS A 992 -20.94 12.13 -5.76
CA LYS A 992 -21.82 13.31 -5.77
C LYS A 992 -22.47 13.47 -7.16
N GLY A 993 -21.72 13.23 -8.23
CA GLY A 993 -22.19 13.18 -9.61
C GLY A 993 -23.38 12.24 -9.83
N ALA A 994 -23.24 10.97 -9.44
CA ALA A 994 -24.31 9.97 -9.52
C ALA A 994 -25.57 10.40 -8.77
N VAL A 995 -25.40 10.86 -7.52
CA VAL A 995 -26.50 11.33 -6.67
C VAL A 995 -27.23 12.52 -7.33
N ALA A 996 -26.48 13.50 -7.84
CA ALA A 996 -27.06 14.70 -8.45
C ALA A 996 -27.82 14.37 -9.75
N MET A 997 -27.27 13.52 -10.60
CA MET A 997 -27.91 13.11 -11.85
C MET A 997 -29.17 12.28 -11.62
N VAL A 998 -29.19 11.36 -10.63
CA VAL A 998 -30.40 10.61 -10.28
C VAL A 998 -31.46 11.54 -9.68
N LYS A 999 -31.09 12.48 -8.80
CA LYS A 999 -32.02 13.50 -8.29
C LYS A 999 -32.60 14.37 -9.42
N LEU A 1000 -31.78 14.73 -10.40
CA LEU A 1000 -32.26 15.43 -11.61
C LEU A 1000 -33.28 14.58 -12.36
N SER A 1001 -33.00 13.28 -12.55
CA SER A 1001 -33.92 12.35 -13.22
C SER A 1001 -35.24 12.18 -12.47
N ASP A 1002 -35.24 12.19 -11.14
CA ASP A 1002 -36.47 12.17 -10.34
C ASP A 1002 -37.24 13.50 -10.44
N LEU A 1003 -36.53 14.62 -10.61
CA LEU A 1003 -37.12 15.96 -10.68
C LEU A 1003 -37.84 16.24 -12.01
N ILE A 1004 -37.21 15.93 -13.14
CA ILE A 1004 -37.74 16.28 -14.47
C ILE A 1004 -38.13 15.07 -15.34
N GLY A 1005 -37.82 13.86 -14.88
CA GLY A 1005 -38.04 12.61 -15.59
C GLY A 1005 -36.83 12.15 -16.40
N GLU A 1006 -36.59 10.83 -16.39
CA GLU A 1006 -35.46 10.17 -17.09
C GLU A 1006 -35.44 10.48 -18.59
N GLU A 1007 -36.60 10.47 -19.26
CA GLU A 1007 -36.69 10.75 -20.69
C GLU A 1007 -36.23 12.17 -21.04
N LYS A 1008 -36.52 13.16 -20.18
CA LYS A 1008 -36.09 14.55 -20.40
C LYS A 1008 -34.59 14.71 -20.18
N VAL A 1009 -34.04 14.05 -19.15
CA VAL A 1009 -32.60 14.01 -18.91
C VAL A 1009 -31.89 13.37 -20.10
N ASN A 1010 -32.33 12.18 -20.53
CA ASN A 1010 -31.76 11.49 -21.68
C ASN A 1010 -31.89 12.31 -22.97
N LYS A 1011 -33.00 13.04 -23.17
CA LYS A 1011 -33.15 13.97 -24.30
C LYS A 1011 -32.10 15.09 -24.25
N ALA A 1012 -31.88 15.70 -23.10
CA ALA A 1012 -30.84 16.72 -22.92
C ALA A 1012 -29.44 16.16 -23.20
N LEU A 1013 -29.12 14.96 -22.68
CA LEU A 1013 -27.84 14.28 -22.94
C LEU A 1013 -27.64 13.96 -24.43
N LYS A 1014 -28.69 13.51 -25.12
CA LYS A 1014 -28.67 13.29 -26.56
C LYS A 1014 -28.42 14.58 -27.33
N SER A 1015 -29.11 15.66 -26.97
CA SER A 1015 -28.91 16.99 -27.57
C SER A 1015 -27.51 17.51 -27.30
N PHE A 1016 -26.96 17.28 -26.11
CA PHE A 1016 -25.58 17.61 -25.76
C PHE A 1016 -24.58 16.92 -26.69
N LEU A 1017 -24.70 15.60 -26.91
CA LEU A 1017 -23.84 14.86 -27.85
C LEU A 1017 -23.98 15.37 -29.30
N GLN A 1018 -25.19 15.71 -29.73
CA GLN A 1018 -25.44 16.21 -31.09
C GLN A 1018 -24.87 17.61 -31.32
N ASN A 1019 -24.96 18.49 -30.33
CA ASN A 1019 -24.55 19.89 -30.44
C ASN A 1019 -23.06 20.11 -30.17
N ASN A 1020 -22.37 19.12 -29.60
CA ASN A 1020 -20.96 19.22 -29.18
C ASN A 1020 -20.09 18.11 -29.77
N GLN A 1021 -20.39 17.68 -31.00
CA GLN A 1021 -19.52 16.75 -31.70
C GLN A 1021 -18.15 17.38 -31.97
N TYR A 1022 -17.11 16.55 -31.85
CA TYR A 1022 -15.76 16.91 -32.27
C TYR A 1022 -15.78 17.51 -33.71
N PRO A 1023 -15.07 18.63 -33.97
CA PRO A 1023 -13.93 19.18 -33.23
C PRO A 1023 -14.26 20.25 -32.17
N LYS A 1024 -15.53 20.48 -31.85
CA LYS A 1024 -15.86 21.32 -30.69
C LYS A 1024 -15.48 20.56 -29.41
N LYS A 1025 -14.72 21.18 -28.51
CA LYS A 1025 -14.42 20.61 -27.19
C LYS A 1025 -15.39 21.17 -26.13
N PRO A 1026 -16.39 20.40 -25.68
CA PRO A 1026 -17.41 20.90 -24.77
C PRO A 1026 -16.89 21.16 -23.35
N SER A 1027 -17.58 22.06 -22.66
CA SER A 1027 -17.43 22.37 -21.23
C SER A 1027 -18.61 21.83 -20.41
N SER A 1028 -18.46 21.81 -19.08
CA SER A 1028 -19.58 21.48 -18.17
C SER A 1028 -20.77 22.44 -18.33
N LEU A 1029 -20.54 23.68 -18.78
CA LEU A 1029 -21.60 24.66 -19.00
C LEU A 1029 -22.46 24.32 -20.23
N ASP A 1030 -21.87 23.76 -21.29
CA ASP A 1030 -22.62 23.28 -22.45
C ASP A 1030 -23.66 22.22 -22.05
N LEU A 1031 -23.28 21.31 -21.14
CA LEU A 1031 -24.18 20.30 -20.59
C LEU A 1031 -25.29 20.94 -19.72
N LEU A 1032 -24.94 21.86 -18.82
CA LEU A 1032 -25.94 22.54 -17.99
C LEU A 1032 -26.95 23.31 -18.84
N ASN A 1033 -26.51 23.92 -19.95
CA ASN A 1033 -27.38 24.60 -20.89
C ASN A 1033 -28.40 23.65 -21.53
N GLU A 1034 -28.02 22.42 -21.85
CA GLU A 1034 -28.96 21.41 -22.35
C GLU A 1034 -29.96 20.97 -21.26
N PHE A 1035 -29.55 20.87 -19.99
CA PHE A 1035 -30.49 20.64 -18.89
C PHE A 1035 -31.49 21.79 -18.75
N TYR A 1036 -31.05 23.05 -18.88
CA TYR A 1036 -31.96 24.19 -18.81
C TYR A 1036 -33.02 24.21 -19.92
N LYS A 1037 -32.70 23.71 -21.12
CA LYS A 1037 -33.64 23.64 -22.25
C LYS A 1037 -34.79 22.66 -22.01
N VAL A 1038 -34.59 21.64 -21.17
CA VAL A 1038 -35.63 20.65 -20.83
C VAL A 1038 -36.34 20.94 -19.50
N CYS A 1039 -35.99 22.05 -18.84
CA CYS A 1039 -36.64 22.51 -17.62
C CYS A 1039 -38.09 22.92 -17.87
N PRO A 1040 -39.04 22.49 -17.00
CA PRO A 1040 -40.44 22.90 -17.12
C PRO A 1040 -40.70 24.33 -16.62
N ASN A 1041 -39.91 24.84 -15.67
CA ASN A 1041 -40.09 26.17 -15.08
C ASN A 1041 -38.80 26.69 -14.40
N GLU A 1042 -38.83 27.94 -13.93
CA GLU A 1042 -37.70 28.59 -13.26
C GLU A 1042 -37.36 27.98 -11.89
N ALA A 1043 -38.33 27.45 -11.16
CA ALA A 1043 -38.10 26.81 -9.86
C ALA A 1043 -37.24 25.55 -10.00
N THR A 1044 -37.52 24.71 -11.01
CA THR A 1044 -36.69 23.55 -11.37
C THR A 1044 -35.28 23.99 -11.78
N ARG A 1045 -35.14 25.09 -12.52
CA ARG A 1045 -33.83 25.63 -12.90
C ARG A 1045 -32.97 25.97 -11.68
N LYS A 1046 -33.56 26.60 -10.65
CA LYS A 1046 -32.86 26.88 -9.37
C LYS A 1046 -32.42 25.61 -8.65
N GLN A 1047 -33.23 24.54 -8.71
CA GLN A 1047 -32.85 23.25 -8.14
C GLN A 1047 -31.70 22.59 -8.91
N ILE A 1048 -31.65 22.72 -10.24
CA ILE A 1048 -30.50 22.27 -11.03
C ILE A 1048 -29.23 23.02 -10.63
N ASP A 1049 -29.31 24.34 -10.50
CA ASP A 1049 -28.18 25.13 -10.00
C ASP A 1049 -27.74 24.66 -8.60
N GLN A 1050 -28.67 24.32 -7.72
CA GLN A 1050 -28.35 23.75 -6.41
C GLN A 1050 -27.68 22.38 -6.49
N LEU A 1051 -28.05 21.53 -7.44
CA LEU A 1051 -27.45 20.20 -7.62
C LEU A 1051 -26.01 20.26 -8.15
N PHE A 1052 -25.74 21.15 -9.12
CA PHE A 1052 -24.47 21.13 -9.86
C PHE A 1052 -23.52 22.29 -9.56
N LYS A 1053 -24.05 23.45 -9.13
CA LYS A 1053 -23.26 24.66 -8.84
C LYS A 1053 -23.05 24.93 -7.35
N ALA A 1054 -23.81 24.28 -6.46
CA ALA A 1054 -23.62 24.41 -5.01
C ALA A 1054 -22.69 23.35 -4.42
N ILE A 1055 -22.16 23.65 -3.23
CA ILE A 1055 -21.23 22.83 -2.44
C ILE A 1055 -21.99 21.88 -1.54
#